data_AF-A0A7C5UBL4-F1
#
_entry.id   AF-A0A7C5UBL4-F1
#
_cell.length_a   1.000
_cell.length_b   1.000
_cell.length_c   1.000
_cell.angle_alpha   90.00
_cell.angle_beta   90.00
_cell.angle_gamma   90.00
#
_symmetry.space_group_name_H-M   'P 1'
#
loop_
_entity.id
_entity.type
_entity.pdbx_description
1 polymer ?
#
loop_
_entity_poly.entity_id
_entity_poly.type
_entity_poly.pdbx_seq_one_letter_code
_entity_poly.pdbx_strand_id
1 'polypeptide(L)'
;MRTFSQISLTCFVACFMVALFLIVSRDVFLLCAQDERAIEEVKQGKRDVAYASWWGFDPEDATKALQAAIDSGAKKVIVSNMGKPWIVSKTIILRSDQEVVFEEGVIVEAKRGAFLGRGDCLFLAALQKNISLIGYGATLRMRKQDYTKPPYEKAEWRHVLSIRSCENVRIYGLRLASSGGDGIYLGVAKRGIPNKNVHIKDVVCVDNHRQGISVISAEDVLMENVVMEDTSGTPPMAGIDFEPNEQTERLSNIVMRNCVSRNNVGDGFAFYLHNLNANSHPVSIRLEGCRSIGNRRGVSISVGNSKEKAVGGIIEFVNCSFEGSEGAGISISQKPTFGCRVRFIGCKIVNTALKQVTQAPIVLSSSAGNFEPIGGIEFVDCVVADEVERLPIAYFDFAGGLELEDVTGTLTLVRGTQKKSYNITPQLLNEWFPTQAFKRFPKFELEGVKLEPLFPSVRFQKGVSCKARLRGQAEFMLWAEKGEKVSFTIMLLPVGKVSVSPAKVGVLTPSNKKLTLAEAVYGRENAYSFTADEGGVYRIVCDAGRATATLSWSTHGLCIVASGGVFHFLGTEGEFYFVVPAGISEFGIKVWGGNEAERVKVTLRDDASRVVDERDNIAIPYQFIVRRDKLEGDAVYSIIFKRPSIGVLEDFFVQLQGIPPILSCHKETLLKPSVSH
;
A
#
# COMPACT_ATOMS: atom_id res chain seq x y z
N MET A 1 -37.83 66.56 -63.78
CA MET A 1 -39.01 66.48 -62.89
C MET A 1 -39.14 65.02 -62.45
N ARG A 2 -39.01 64.78 -61.14
CA ARG A 2 -39.35 63.58 -60.34
C ARG A 2 -38.67 62.22 -60.61
N THR A 3 -37.74 61.95 -59.71
CA THR A 3 -37.37 60.69 -59.05
C THR A 3 -38.57 60.00 -58.38
N PHE A 4 -38.60 58.65 -58.31
CA PHE A 4 -38.90 57.82 -57.12
C PHE A 4 -38.91 56.30 -57.42
N SER A 5 -38.53 55.53 -56.41
CA SER A 5 -38.77 54.09 -56.18
C SER A 5 -37.70 53.06 -56.58
N GLN A 6 -36.58 53.08 -55.84
CA GLN A 6 -35.86 51.86 -55.44
C GLN A 6 -35.46 52.00 -53.97
N ILE A 7 -36.38 51.65 -53.06
CA ILE A 7 -36.06 51.41 -51.66
C ILE A 7 -36.76 50.11 -51.25
N SER A 8 -36.03 49.29 -50.48
CA SER A 8 -36.53 48.26 -49.58
C SER A 8 -36.52 46.80 -50.04
N LEU A 9 -35.32 46.25 -50.26
CA LEU A 9 -35.08 44.83 -49.92
C LEU A 9 -33.79 44.65 -49.10
N THR A 10 -32.75 45.44 -49.38
CA THR A 10 -31.47 45.43 -48.65
C THR A 10 -31.56 45.96 -47.21
N CYS A 11 -32.40 46.96 -46.93
CA CYS A 11 -32.59 47.45 -45.55
C CYS A 11 -33.34 46.45 -44.65
N PHE A 12 -34.22 45.62 -45.22
CA PHE A 12 -35.00 44.65 -44.44
C PHE A 12 -34.15 43.46 -43.99
N VAL A 13 -33.26 42.95 -44.86
CA VAL A 13 -32.33 41.85 -44.52
C VAL A 13 -31.26 42.31 -43.52
N ALA A 14 -30.76 43.55 -43.65
CA ALA A 14 -29.81 44.12 -42.69
C ALA A 14 -30.46 44.36 -41.31
N CYS A 15 -31.69 44.86 -41.25
CA CYS A 15 -32.43 44.99 -39.98
C CYS A 15 -32.77 43.63 -39.35
N PHE A 16 -33.07 42.61 -40.15
CA PHE A 16 -33.37 41.27 -39.63
C PHE A 16 -32.13 40.57 -39.09
N MET A 17 -30.96 40.69 -39.74
CA MET A 17 -29.70 40.17 -39.21
C MET A 17 -29.23 40.93 -37.97
N VAL A 18 -29.38 42.26 -37.92
CA VAL A 18 -29.04 43.05 -36.72
C VAL A 18 -30.00 42.74 -35.57
N ALA A 19 -31.29 42.53 -35.84
CA ALA A 19 -32.26 42.10 -34.83
C ALA A 19 -31.95 40.67 -34.33
N LEU A 20 -31.58 39.72 -35.21
CA LEU A 20 -31.18 38.38 -34.80
C LEU A 20 -29.87 38.39 -33.99
N PHE A 21 -28.88 39.20 -34.38
CA PHE A 21 -27.62 39.37 -33.64
C PHE A 21 -27.85 40.08 -32.28
N LEU A 22 -28.77 41.04 -32.20
CA LEU A 22 -29.18 41.70 -30.96
C LEU A 22 -29.99 40.78 -30.04
N ILE A 23 -30.82 39.89 -30.58
CA ILE A 23 -31.58 38.91 -29.79
C ILE A 23 -30.64 37.82 -29.25
N VAL A 24 -29.76 37.26 -30.08
CA VAL A 24 -28.76 36.25 -29.65
C VAL A 24 -27.74 36.84 -28.66
N SER A 25 -27.33 38.09 -28.84
CA SER A 25 -26.43 38.75 -27.88
C SER A 25 -27.13 39.12 -26.57
N ARG A 26 -28.44 39.41 -26.58
CA ARG A 26 -29.23 39.73 -25.38
C ARG A 26 -29.56 38.49 -24.55
N ASP A 27 -29.82 37.35 -25.18
CA ASP A 27 -30.01 36.07 -24.49
C ASP A 27 -28.71 35.56 -23.85
N VAL A 28 -27.56 35.72 -24.52
CA VAL A 28 -26.23 35.44 -23.95
C VAL A 28 -25.87 36.44 -22.84
N PHE A 29 -26.24 37.73 -22.97
CA PHE A 29 -26.03 38.71 -21.91
C PHE A 29 -26.90 38.45 -20.67
N LEU A 30 -28.16 38.01 -20.83
CA LEU A 30 -29.04 37.68 -19.70
C LEU A 30 -28.58 36.44 -18.93
N LEU A 31 -27.98 35.45 -19.60
CA LEU A 31 -27.41 34.25 -18.97
C LEU A 31 -26.12 34.54 -18.18
N CYS A 32 -25.46 35.67 -18.44
CA CYS A 32 -24.23 36.10 -17.74
C CYS A 32 -24.44 37.24 -16.73
N ALA A 33 -25.62 37.87 -16.69
CA ALA A 33 -25.90 38.99 -15.80
C ALA A 33 -26.14 38.50 -14.36
N GLN A 34 -25.53 39.18 -13.38
CA GLN A 34 -25.72 38.87 -11.97
C GLN A 34 -27.13 39.25 -11.51
N ASP A 35 -27.74 38.40 -10.67
CA ASP A 35 -29.01 38.71 -10.00
C ASP A 35 -28.73 39.28 -8.61
N GLU A 36 -28.33 40.55 -8.56
CA GLU A 36 -27.94 41.23 -7.32
C GLU A 36 -29.05 41.20 -6.26
N ARG A 37 -30.31 41.30 -6.69
CA ARG A 37 -31.46 41.25 -5.79
C ARG A 37 -31.60 39.87 -5.16
N ALA A 38 -31.57 38.80 -5.95
CA ALA A 38 -31.69 37.44 -5.43
C ALA A 38 -30.50 37.08 -4.51
N ILE A 39 -29.29 37.52 -4.85
CA ILE A 39 -28.10 37.36 -4.01
C ILE A 39 -28.30 38.02 -2.65
N GLU A 40 -28.78 39.27 -2.63
CA GLU A 40 -28.98 40.01 -1.39
C GLU A 40 -30.10 39.40 -0.54
N GLU A 41 -31.18 38.93 -1.17
CA GLU A 41 -32.25 38.22 -0.47
C GLU A 41 -31.75 36.93 0.22
N VAL A 42 -30.86 36.16 -0.41
CA VAL A 42 -30.23 34.98 0.22
C VAL A 42 -29.34 35.37 1.39
N LYS A 43 -28.46 36.36 1.21
CA LYS A 43 -27.54 36.84 2.27
C LYS A 43 -28.27 37.36 3.50
N GLN A 44 -29.45 37.97 3.30
CA GLN A 44 -30.32 38.45 4.38
C GLN A 44 -31.19 37.33 5.00
N GLY A 45 -31.07 36.08 4.55
CA GLY A 45 -31.88 34.96 5.02
C GLY A 45 -33.35 35.02 4.59
N LYS A 46 -33.70 35.87 3.60
CA LYS A 46 -35.06 35.96 3.04
C LYS A 46 -35.35 34.84 2.03
N ARG A 47 -34.32 34.16 1.54
CA ARG A 47 -34.42 33.06 0.57
C ARG A 47 -33.50 31.91 0.96
N ASP A 48 -34.06 30.70 0.98
CA ASP A 48 -33.34 29.48 1.36
C ASP A 48 -32.59 28.80 0.18
N VAL A 49 -32.95 29.16 -1.06
CA VAL A 49 -32.40 28.57 -2.29
C VAL A 49 -31.59 29.61 -3.07
N ALA A 50 -30.39 29.22 -3.49
CA ALA A 50 -29.50 30.00 -4.34
C ALA A 50 -29.22 29.27 -5.64
N TYR A 51 -29.19 29.97 -6.78
CA TYR A 51 -28.66 29.44 -8.03
C TYR A 51 -27.25 29.98 -8.24
N ALA A 52 -26.30 29.11 -8.56
CA ALA A 52 -24.91 29.52 -8.74
C ALA A 52 -24.73 30.56 -9.85
N SER A 53 -25.59 30.52 -10.87
CA SER A 53 -25.62 31.45 -11.99
C SER A 53 -25.95 32.89 -11.57
N TRP A 54 -26.59 33.13 -10.42
CA TRP A 54 -26.86 34.49 -9.93
C TRP A 54 -25.59 35.28 -9.68
N TRP A 55 -24.48 34.63 -9.34
CA TRP A 55 -23.17 35.27 -9.17
C TRP A 55 -22.42 35.47 -10.50
N GLY A 56 -23.07 35.15 -11.63
CA GLY A 56 -22.51 35.16 -12.98
C GLY A 56 -22.08 33.76 -13.42
N PHE A 57 -21.93 33.57 -14.73
CA PHE A 57 -21.36 32.35 -15.31
C PHE A 57 -20.30 32.73 -16.35
N ASP A 58 -19.05 32.33 -16.09
CA ASP A 58 -17.94 32.43 -17.04
C ASP A 58 -17.55 31.00 -17.45
N PRO A 59 -17.77 30.60 -18.72
CA PRO A 59 -17.43 29.26 -19.18
C PRO A 59 -15.92 28.96 -19.17
N GLU A 60 -15.05 29.97 -19.08
CA GLU A 60 -13.60 29.80 -18.98
C GLU A 60 -13.11 29.69 -17.52
N ASP A 61 -13.84 30.29 -16.57
CA ASP A 61 -13.54 30.24 -15.14
C ASP A 61 -14.74 30.62 -14.25
N ALA A 62 -15.63 29.67 -13.98
CA ALA A 62 -16.79 29.83 -13.13
C ALA A 62 -16.49 29.74 -11.63
N THR A 63 -15.20 29.64 -11.23
CA THR A 63 -14.79 29.40 -9.83
C THR A 63 -15.41 30.39 -8.85
N LYS A 64 -15.33 31.69 -9.17
CA LYS A 64 -15.79 32.74 -8.25
C LYS A 64 -17.29 32.64 -8.03
N ALA A 65 -18.06 32.37 -9.09
CA ALA A 65 -19.51 32.29 -9.01
C ALA A 65 -19.96 31.05 -8.21
N LEU A 66 -19.41 29.87 -8.54
CA LEU A 66 -19.73 28.64 -7.84
C LEU A 66 -19.35 28.71 -6.36
N GLN A 67 -18.15 29.21 -6.04
CA GLN A 67 -17.72 29.36 -4.66
C GLN A 67 -18.59 30.37 -3.89
N ALA A 68 -18.94 31.50 -4.50
CA ALA A 68 -19.76 32.52 -3.86
C ALA A 68 -21.20 32.03 -3.58
N ALA A 69 -21.74 31.18 -4.45
CA ALA A 69 -23.04 30.55 -4.23
C ALA A 69 -23.00 29.58 -3.04
N ILE A 70 -21.94 28.78 -2.91
CA ILE A 70 -21.73 27.89 -1.77
C ILE A 70 -21.51 28.69 -0.47
N ASP A 71 -20.75 29.77 -0.53
CA ASP A 71 -20.50 30.67 0.60
C ASP A 71 -21.70 31.57 0.96
N SER A 72 -22.81 31.51 0.21
CA SER A 72 -23.93 32.43 0.36
C SER A 72 -24.74 32.29 1.65
N GLY A 73 -24.61 31.16 2.34
CA GLY A 73 -25.44 30.79 3.48
C GLY A 73 -26.81 30.20 3.12
N ALA A 74 -27.10 30.00 1.83
CA ALA A 74 -28.29 29.30 1.39
C ALA A 74 -28.32 27.85 1.91
N LYS A 75 -29.51 27.37 2.30
CA LYS A 75 -29.72 25.96 2.66
C LYS A 75 -29.61 25.04 1.45
N LYS A 76 -29.95 25.54 0.26
CA LYS A 76 -29.85 24.80 -1.01
C LYS A 76 -29.17 25.65 -2.08
N VAL A 77 -28.15 25.10 -2.73
CA VAL A 77 -27.46 25.71 -3.88
C VAL A 77 -27.72 24.86 -5.11
N ILE A 78 -28.24 25.46 -6.18
CA ILE A 78 -28.49 24.82 -7.46
C ILE A 78 -27.38 25.24 -8.43
N VAL A 79 -26.66 24.26 -8.95
CA VAL A 79 -25.71 24.43 -10.05
C VAL A 79 -26.43 24.07 -11.33
N SER A 80 -26.81 25.09 -12.09
CA SER A 80 -27.64 24.91 -13.28
C SER A 80 -26.87 24.36 -14.47
N ASN A 81 -27.56 23.61 -15.32
CA ASN A 81 -27.04 23.22 -16.63
C ASN A 81 -27.01 24.43 -17.57
N MET A 82 -25.84 25.03 -17.73
CA MET A 82 -25.64 26.21 -18.59
C MET A 82 -25.37 25.83 -20.07
N GLY A 83 -25.51 24.55 -20.43
CA GLY A 83 -25.11 24.02 -21.75
C GLY A 83 -23.59 23.97 -21.97
N LYS A 84 -22.80 24.39 -20.97
CA LYS A 84 -21.33 24.38 -20.95
C LYS A 84 -20.83 23.97 -19.56
N PRO A 85 -19.61 23.39 -19.45
CA PRO A 85 -19.02 23.07 -18.16
C PRO A 85 -18.82 24.29 -17.26
N TRP A 86 -18.98 24.09 -15.96
CA TRP A 86 -18.49 24.97 -14.91
C TRP A 86 -16.99 24.71 -14.72
N ILE A 87 -16.16 25.45 -15.46
CA ILE A 87 -14.70 25.34 -15.35
C ILE A 87 -14.25 26.00 -14.04
N VAL A 88 -13.50 25.29 -13.21
CA VAL A 88 -12.96 25.82 -11.94
C VAL A 88 -11.44 25.74 -11.91
N SER A 89 -10.77 26.79 -11.45
CA SER A 89 -9.30 26.94 -11.45
C SER A 89 -8.64 26.69 -10.09
N LYS A 90 -9.44 26.38 -9.06
CA LYS A 90 -8.99 26.00 -7.72
C LYS A 90 -10.07 25.18 -7.02
N THR A 91 -9.69 24.55 -5.92
CA THR A 91 -10.58 23.78 -5.05
C THR A 91 -11.82 24.57 -4.65
N ILE A 92 -12.99 23.98 -4.83
CA ILE A 92 -14.26 24.49 -4.32
C ILE A 92 -14.44 23.99 -2.87
N ILE A 93 -14.62 24.92 -1.94
CA ILE A 93 -14.75 24.63 -0.51
C ILE A 93 -16.22 24.52 -0.16
N LEU A 94 -16.64 23.33 0.28
CA LEU A 94 -18.00 23.05 0.74
C LEU A 94 -18.23 23.64 2.13
N ARG A 95 -19.49 23.99 2.42
CA ARG A 95 -19.92 24.58 3.70
C ARG A 95 -20.96 23.70 4.38
N SER A 96 -21.03 23.84 5.70
CA SER A 96 -22.00 23.12 6.52
C SER A 96 -23.44 23.53 6.20
N ASP A 97 -24.38 22.66 6.56
CA ASP A 97 -25.82 22.92 6.55
C ASP A 97 -26.37 23.27 5.16
N GLN A 98 -25.84 22.62 4.12
CA GLN A 98 -26.17 22.91 2.72
C GLN A 98 -26.39 21.66 1.86
N GLU A 99 -27.43 21.72 1.05
CA GLU A 99 -27.66 20.82 -0.09
C GLU A 99 -27.19 21.49 -1.38
N VAL A 100 -26.18 20.93 -2.04
CA VAL A 100 -25.72 21.36 -3.37
C VAL A 100 -26.28 20.39 -4.41
N VAL A 101 -27.15 20.89 -5.27
CA VAL A 101 -27.79 20.14 -6.35
C VAL A 101 -27.19 20.52 -7.69
N PHE A 102 -26.62 19.55 -8.38
CA PHE A 102 -26.18 19.66 -9.76
C PHE A 102 -27.29 19.15 -10.67
N GLU A 103 -27.81 20.00 -11.55
CA GLU A 103 -28.82 19.59 -12.52
C GLU A 103 -28.29 18.51 -13.49
N GLU A 104 -29.20 17.75 -14.10
CA GLU A 104 -28.85 16.73 -15.09
C GLU A 104 -28.01 17.34 -16.23
N GLY A 105 -26.93 16.65 -16.61
CA GLY A 105 -26.01 17.09 -17.66
C GLY A 105 -25.00 18.17 -17.21
N VAL A 106 -25.06 18.64 -15.96
CA VAL A 106 -24.04 19.54 -15.42
C VAL A 106 -22.68 18.85 -15.40
N ILE A 107 -21.67 19.62 -15.80
CA ILE A 107 -20.28 19.23 -15.68
C ILE A 107 -19.56 20.30 -14.87
N VAL A 108 -18.92 19.92 -13.76
CA VAL A 108 -17.91 20.75 -13.11
C VAL A 108 -16.55 20.17 -13.43
N GLU A 109 -15.65 20.99 -13.99
CA GLU A 109 -14.39 20.49 -14.55
C GLU A 109 -13.19 21.35 -14.16
N ALA A 110 -12.08 20.70 -13.79
CA ALA A 110 -10.83 21.38 -13.50
C ALA A 110 -10.29 22.15 -14.73
N LYS A 111 -9.86 23.40 -14.54
CA LYS A 111 -9.21 24.22 -15.57
C LYS A 111 -7.85 23.64 -15.96
N ARG A 112 -7.53 23.68 -17.25
CA ARG A 112 -6.20 23.30 -17.76
C ARG A 112 -5.13 24.24 -17.18
N GLY A 113 -3.99 23.69 -16.79
CA GLY A 113 -2.88 24.45 -16.19
C GLY A 113 -3.12 24.88 -14.73
N ALA A 114 -4.25 24.52 -14.12
CA ALA A 114 -4.56 24.76 -12.71
C ALA A 114 -4.39 23.47 -11.87
N PHE A 115 -4.62 23.55 -10.55
CA PHE A 115 -4.42 22.45 -9.58
C PHE A 115 -2.96 21.95 -9.50
N LEU A 116 -2.01 22.89 -9.52
CA LEU A 116 -0.57 22.59 -9.51
C LEU A 116 -0.12 21.98 -8.18
N GLY A 117 -0.77 22.35 -7.07
CA GLY A 117 -0.47 21.85 -5.74
C GLY A 117 -0.66 20.34 -5.64
N ARG A 118 0.19 19.68 -4.85
CA ARG A 118 0.16 18.22 -4.67
C ARG A 118 -1.13 17.72 -4.01
N GLY A 119 -1.76 18.56 -3.19
CA GLY A 119 -3.00 18.26 -2.46
C GLY A 119 -4.24 18.99 -2.96
N ASP A 120 -4.16 19.66 -4.11
CA ASP A 120 -5.31 20.36 -4.70
C ASP A 120 -6.35 19.34 -5.16
N CYS A 121 -7.61 19.50 -4.77
CA CYS A 121 -8.72 18.61 -5.13
C CYS A 121 -9.85 19.42 -5.75
N LEU A 122 -10.79 18.79 -6.45
CA LEU A 122 -11.88 19.55 -7.08
C LEU A 122 -12.81 20.15 -6.02
N PHE A 123 -13.25 19.35 -5.05
CA PHE A 123 -14.05 19.78 -3.90
C PHE A 123 -13.44 19.33 -2.57
N LEU A 124 -13.49 20.20 -1.57
CA LEU A 124 -13.02 19.94 -0.21
C LEU A 124 -14.11 20.27 0.82
N ALA A 125 -14.39 19.32 1.71
CA ALA A 125 -15.04 19.56 2.98
C ALA A 125 -14.08 19.14 4.11
N ALA A 126 -13.78 20.04 5.04
CA ALA A 126 -12.98 19.74 6.22
C ALA A 126 -13.68 20.29 7.47
N LEU A 127 -13.93 19.43 8.46
CA LEU A 127 -14.62 19.77 9.71
C LEU A 127 -15.97 20.46 9.46
N GLN A 128 -16.71 19.99 8.44
CA GLN A 128 -18.05 20.47 8.11
C GLN A 128 -19.11 19.46 8.54
N LYS A 129 -20.36 19.89 8.60
CA LYS A 129 -21.50 19.03 8.94
C LYS A 129 -22.71 19.26 8.04
N ASN A 130 -23.58 18.26 7.91
CA ASN A 130 -24.87 18.38 7.22
C ASN A 130 -24.71 18.84 5.76
N ILE A 131 -23.90 18.10 4.99
CA ILE A 131 -23.66 18.38 3.57
C ILE A 131 -24.40 17.35 2.73
N SER A 132 -25.10 17.79 1.69
CA SER A 132 -25.62 16.90 0.65
C SER A 132 -25.14 17.35 -0.72
N LEU A 133 -24.52 16.46 -1.49
CA LEU A 133 -24.15 16.66 -2.88
C LEU A 133 -25.04 15.73 -3.73
N ILE A 134 -25.91 16.30 -4.56
CA ILE A 134 -26.90 15.54 -5.34
C ILE A 134 -26.72 15.89 -6.80
N GLY A 135 -26.51 14.91 -7.67
CA GLY A 135 -26.34 15.19 -9.10
C GLY A 135 -26.51 13.96 -9.99
N TYR A 136 -27.73 13.43 -10.05
CA TYR A 136 -28.09 12.36 -10.97
C TYR A 136 -27.89 12.82 -12.43
N GLY A 137 -26.95 12.19 -13.13
CA GLY A 137 -26.56 12.59 -14.49
C GLY A 137 -25.58 13.76 -14.55
N ALA A 138 -25.06 14.23 -13.41
CA ALA A 138 -24.00 15.24 -13.35
C ALA A 138 -22.61 14.61 -13.23
N THR A 139 -21.60 15.29 -13.78
CA THR A 139 -20.21 14.85 -13.74
C THR A 139 -19.31 15.88 -13.04
N LEU A 140 -18.56 15.44 -12.05
CA LEU A 140 -17.45 16.18 -11.46
C LEU A 140 -16.15 15.54 -11.96
N ARG A 141 -15.37 16.26 -12.76
CA ARG A 141 -14.18 15.70 -13.40
C ARG A 141 -12.94 16.57 -13.30
N MET A 142 -11.80 15.92 -13.28
CA MET A 142 -10.51 16.59 -13.40
C MET A 142 -9.81 16.18 -14.70
N ARG A 143 -8.48 16.34 -14.76
CA ARG A 143 -7.69 16.06 -15.96
C ARG A 143 -6.50 15.15 -15.64
N LYS A 144 -6.76 13.90 -15.28
CA LYS A 144 -5.76 12.86 -14.96
C LYS A 144 -4.51 12.91 -15.84
N GLN A 145 -4.67 12.98 -17.16
CA GLN A 145 -3.56 13.00 -18.11
C GLN A 145 -2.67 14.25 -18.03
N ASP A 146 -3.21 15.38 -17.59
CA ASP A 146 -2.44 16.61 -17.42
C ASP A 146 -1.48 16.44 -16.22
N TYR A 147 -1.96 15.82 -15.13
CA TYR A 147 -1.22 15.66 -13.88
C TYR A 147 -0.01 14.72 -13.95
N THR A 148 0.17 13.98 -15.05
CA THR A 148 1.31 13.10 -15.27
C THR A 148 2.46 13.79 -16.04
N LYS A 149 2.36 15.09 -16.33
CA LYS A 149 3.30 15.83 -17.18
C LYS A 149 3.69 17.17 -16.52
N PRO A 150 4.84 17.77 -16.87
CA PRO A 150 5.14 19.15 -16.47
C PRO A 150 3.99 20.11 -16.87
N PRO A 151 3.69 21.14 -16.06
CA PRO A 151 4.40 21.58 -14.86
C PRO A 151 3.97 20.85 -13.57
N TYR A 152 3.17 19.80 -13.64
CA TYR A 152 2.62 19.13 -12.46
C TYR A 152 3.67 18.28 -11.74
N GLU A 153 3.88 18.56 -10.47
CA GLU A 153 4.62 17.66 -9.59
C GLU A 153 3.85 16.34 -9.41
N LYS A 154 4.59 15.24 -9.36
CA LYS A 154 4.05 13.92 -9.05
C LYS A 154 3.37 13.95 -7.68
N ALA A 155 2.08 13.63 -7.67
CA ALA A 155 1.27 13.58 -6.48
C ALA A 155 0.16 12.55 -6.64
N GLU A 156 -0.35 12.08 -5.52
CA GLU A 156 -1.40 11.06 -5.48
C GLU A 156 -2.69 11.58 -4.80
N TRP A 157 -2.74 12.88 -4.45
CA TRP A 157 -3.80 13.48 -3.63
C TRP A 157 -4.69 14.49 -4.38
N ARG A 158 -4.63 14.51 -5.73
CA ARG A 158 -5.50 15.36 -6.53
C ARG A 158 -6.88 14.73 -6.73
N HIS A 159 -7.63 14.62 -5.64
CA HIS A 159 -8.91 13.91 -5.59
C HIS A 159 -10.06 14.72 -6.24
N VAL A 160 -11.13 14.04 -6.67
CA VAL A 160 -12.38 14.75 -7.02
C VAL A 160 -13.04 15.28 -5.76
N LEU A 161 -13.39 14.40 -4.81
CA LEU A 161 -13.99 14.78 -3.53
C LEU A 161 -13.04 14.45 -2.37
N SER A 162 -12.67 15.45 -1.58
CA SER A 162 -11.93 15.27 -0.33
C SER A 162 -12.82 15.64 0.85
N ILE A 163 -13.29 14.63 1.60
CA ILE A 163 -14.15 14.80 2.78
C ILE A 163 -13.34 14.40 4.02
N ARG A 164 -13.13 15.34 4.94
CA ARG A 164 -12.18 15.17 6.04
C ARG A 164 -12.80 15.53 7.39
N SER A 165 -12.87 14.55 8.30
CA SER A 165 -13.48 14.71 9.63
C SER A 165 -14.84 15.44 9.60
N CYS A 166 -15.72 15.09 8.65
CA CYS A 166 -17.04 15.69 8.49
C CYS A 166 -18.15 14.81 9.08
N GLU A 167 -19.30 15.40 9.38
CA GLU A 167 -20.46 14.70 9.95
C GLU A 167 -21.72 14.88 9.08
N ASN A 168 -22.55 13.84 8.96
CA ASN A 168 -23.81 13.88 8.19
C ASN A 168 -23.59 14.31 6.73
N VAL A 169 -22.89 13.49 5.96
CA VAL A 169 -22.56 13.77 4.55
C VAL A 169 -23.32 12.84 3.62
N ARG A 170 -23.97 13.38 2.59
CA ARG A 170 -24.68 12.63 1.55
C ARG A 170 -24.08 12.93 0.18
N ILE A 171 -23.82 11.90 -0.63
CA ILE A 171 -23.26 12.02 -1.98
C ILE A 171 -24.06 11.11 -2.92
N TYR A 172 -24.92 11.70 -3.76
CA TYR A 172 -25.92 10.97 -4.53
C TYR A 172 -25.84 11.23 -6.05
N GLY A 173 -25.84 10.16 -6.84
CA GLY A 173 -26.07 10.21 -8.29
C GLY A 173 -24.90 10.70 -9.15
N LEU A 174 -23.78 11.08 -8.53
CA LEU A 174 -22.66 11.76 -9.21
C LEU A 174 -21.74 10.79 -9.97
N ARG A 175 -21.24 11.24 -11.12
CA ARG A 175 -20.05 10.65 -11.77
C ARG A 175 -18.79 11.45 -11.39
N LEU A 176 -17.83 10.79 -10.74
CA LEU A 176 -16.56 11.36 -10.27
C LEU A 176 -15.41 10.80 -11.11
N ALA A 177 -14.83 11.63 -11.99
CA ALA A 177 -14.00 11.13 -13.08
C ALA A 177 -12.61 11.76 -13.20
N SER A 178 -11.66 10.95 -13.66
CA SER A 178 -10.35 11.38 -14.16
C SER A 178 -9.58 12.29 -13.20
N SER A 179 -9.60 11.96 -11.90
CA SER A 179 -8.80 12.64 -10.88
C SER A 179 -7.30 12.35 -11.02
N GLY A 180 -6.45 13.21 -10.46
CA GLY A 180 -5.03 12.92 -10.27
C GLY A 180 -4.72 12.15 -8.99
N GLY A 181 -5.74 11.78 -8.22
CA GLY A 181 -5.67 10.99 -7.00
C GLY A 181 -6.86 10.02 -6.96
N ASP A 182 -7.74 10.22 -5.97
CA ASP A 182 -8.90 9.34 -5.74
C ASP A 182 -10.21 9.97 -6.24
N GLY A 183 -11.24 9.17 -6.49
CA GLY A 183 -12.59 9.67 -6.73
C GLY A 183 -13.17 10.31 -5.47
N ILE A 184 -13.21 9.54 -4.38
CA ILE A 184 -13.61 10.01 -3.04
C ILE A 184 -12.53 9.67 -2.04
N TYR A 185 -12.14 10.66 -1.23
CA TYR A 185 -11.22 10.48 -0.11
C TYR A 185 -11.94 10.82 1.21
N LEU A 186 -12.18 9.81 2.05
CA LEU A 186 -12.70 9.96 3.42
C LEU A 186 -11.53 10.03 4.40
N GLY A 187 -10.95 11.22 4.51
CA GLY A 187 -9.72 11.50 5.26
C GLY A 187 -9.92 12.10 6.64
N VAL A 188 -8.81 12.55 7.22
CA VAL A 188 -8.76 13.19 8.54
C VAL A 188 -8.25 14.63 8.41
N ALA A 189 -9.03 15.59 8.94
CA ALA A 189 -8.60 16.98 9.11
C ALA A 189 -8.15 17.25 10.55
N LYS A 190 -8.69 16.50 11.51
CA LYS A 190 -8.31 16.55 12.93
C LYS A 190 -8.18 15.14 13.47
N ARG A 191 -6.99 14.83 13.99
CA ARG A 191 -6.64 13.54 14.62
C ARG A 191 -7.72 13.08 15.59
N GLY A 192 -8.10 11.81 15.49
CA GLY A 192 -9.13 11.20 16.32
C GLY A 192 -10.58 11.57 15.98
N ILE A 193 -10.83 12.43 14.97
CA ILE A 193 -12.17 12.75 14.48
C ILE A 193 -12.40 12.07 13.12
N PRO A 194 -13.19 10.98 13.07
CA PRO A 194 -13.52 10.30 11.82
C PRO A 194 -14.52 11.14 10.99
N ASN A 195 -14.74 10.74 9.74
CA ASN A 195 -15.99 11.10 9.08
C ASN A 195 -17.14 10.30 9.70
N LYS A 196 -18.24 10.95 10.06
CA LYS A 196 -19.36 10.29 10.75
C LYS A 196 -20.66 10.42 9.97
N ASN A 197 -21.44 9.35 9.90
CA ASN A 197 -22.74 9.31 9.22
C ASN A 197 -22.63 9.77 7.75
N VAL A 198 -21.97 8.94 6.93
CA VAL A 198 -21.74 9.22 5.51
C VAL A 198 -22.58 8.26 4.66
N HIS A 199 -23.36 8.79 3.72
CA HIS A 199 -24.14 8.00 2.77
C HIS A 199 -23.73 8.32 1.34
N ILE A 200 -23.18 7.33 0.64
CA ILE A 200 -22.79 7.42 -0.78
C ILE A 200 -23.71 6.50 -1.57
N LYS A 201 -24.48 7.04 -2.51
CA LYS A 201 -25.50 6.27 -3.22
C LYS A 201 -25.56 6.58 -4.70
N ASP A 202 -25.62 5.54 -5.54
CA ASP A 202 -25.73 5.67 -7.00
C ASP A 202 -24.58 6.50 -7.61
N VAL A 203 -23.36 6.35 -7.08
CA VAL A 203 -22.17 7.10 -7.50
C VAL A 203 -21.27 6.25 -8.38
N VAL A 204 -20.65 6.87 -9.38
CA VAL A 204 -19.65 6.23 -10.24
C VAL A 204 -18.30 6.93 -10.10
N CYS A 205 -17.30 6.24 -9.55
CA CYS A 205 -15.89 6.66 -9.56
C CYS A 205 -15.18 5.97 -10.73
N VAL A 206 -14.62 6.74 -11.66
CA VAL A 206 -14.12 6.22 -12.95
C VAL A 206 -12.83 6.87 -13.39
N ASP A 207 -11.90 6.07 -13.92
CA ASP A 207 -10.62 6.53 -14.49
C ASP A 207 -9.81 7.38 -13.50
N ASN A 208 -9.87 7.09 -12.20
CA ASN A 208 -9.07 7.83 -11.22
C ASN A 208 -7.62 7.33 -11.21
N HIS A 209 -6.69 8.20 -10.79
CA HIS A 209 -5.26 7.91 -10.90
C HIS A 209 -4.76 6.94 -9.83
N ARG A 210 -5.29 7.04 -8.61
CA ARG A 210 -4.84 6.27 -7.44
C ARG A 210 -5.92 5.30 -6.96
N GLN A 211 -7.09 5.75 -6.51
CA GLN A 211 -8.20 4.88 -6.09
C GLN A 211 -9.56 5.32 -6.65
N GLY A 212 -10.53 4.41 -6.70
CA GLY A 212 -11.93 4.82 -6.78
C GLY A 212 -12.35 5.54 -5.51
N ILE A 213 -12.16 4.91 -4.35
CA ILE A 213 -12.45 5.46 -3.02
C ILE A 213 -11.33 5.08 -2.04
N SER A 214 -10.88 6.03 -1.20
CA SER A 214 -10.04 5.76 -0.03
C SER A 214 -10.79 6.06 1.25
N VAL A 215 -10.78 5.12 2.20
CA VAL A 215 -11.37 5.26 3.53
C VAL A 215 -10.27 5.19 4.58
N ILE A 216 -9.91 6.35 5.13
CA ILE A 216 -8.86 6.49 6.14
C ILE A 216 -9.47 6.36 7.54
N SER A 217 -10.52 7.14 7.81
CA SER A 217 -11.19 7.18 9.10
C SER A 217 -12.66 7.53 8.93
N ALA A 218 -13.53 6.57 9.21
CA ALA A 218 -14.97 6.72 9.12
C ALA A 218 -15.74 5.85 10.12
N GLU A 219 -16.89 6.38 10.53
CA GLU A 219 -17.85 5.77 11.45
C GLU A 219 -19.26 5.96 10.88
N ASP A 220 -20.09 4.92 10.91
CA ASP A 220 -21.47 4.96 10.38
C ASP A 220 -21.49 5.34 8.89
N VAL A 221 -21.01 4.46 8.03
CA VAL A 221 -20.98 4.69 6.57
C VAL A 221 -21.88 3.70 5.85
N LEU A 222 -22.71 4.20 4.94
CA LEU A 222 -23.50 3.39 4.02
C LEU A 222 -23.10 3.74 2.58
N MET A 223 -22.70 2.73 1.81
CA MET A 223 -22.45 2.85 0.37
C MET A 223 -23.41 1.94 -0.38
N GLU A 224 -24.20 2.48 -1.32
CA GLU A 224 -25.21 1.71 -2.05
C GLU A 224 -25.10 1.96 -3.55
N ASN A 225 -25.07 0.87 -4.34
CA ASN A 225 -25.00 0.95 -5.81
C ASN A 225 -23.84 1.81 -6.33
N VAL A 226 -22.68 1.74 -5.66
CA VAL A 226 -21.49 2.49 -6.07
C VAL A 226 -20.69 1.66 -7.08
N VAL A 227 -20.23 2.29 -8.15
CA VAL A 227 -19.34 1.68 -9.15
C VAL A 227 -17.96 2.32 -9.07
N MET A 228 -16.92 1.50 -8.93
CA MET A 228 -15.52 1.93 -8.95
C MET A 228 -14.79 1.22 -10.09
N GLU A 229 -14.44 1.96 -11.14
CA GLU A 229 -13.97 1.37 -12.40
C GLU A 229 -12.76 2.06 -13.03
N ASP A 230 -11.97 1.26 -13.76
CA ASP A 230 -10.87 1.69 -14.63
C ASP A 230 -9.78 2.51 -13.91
N THR A 231 -9.60 2.31 -12.60
CA THR A 231 -8.56 2.98 -11.81
C THR A 231 -7.17 2.52 -12.26
N SER A 232 -6.30 3.47 -12.57
CA SER A 232 -4.96 3.21 -13.11
C SER A 232 -4.03 4.41 -12.96
N GLY A 233 -2.75 4.18 -12.65
CA GLY A 233 -1.74 5.24 -12.57
C GLY A 233 -0.75 5.06 -11.43
N THR A 234 -1.14 5.41 -10.21
CA THR A 234 -0.32 5.29 -9.00
C THR A 234 -0.88 4.20 -8.09
N PRO A 235 -0.09 3.19 -7.68
CA PRO A 235 -0.54 2.17 -6.73
C PRO A 235 -1.12 2.75 -5.43
N PRO A 236 -2.09 2.09 -4.77
CA PRO A 236 -2.58 0.73 -5.08
C PRO A 236 -3.43 0.53 -6.35
N MET A 237 -4.03 1.56 -6.96
CA MET A 237 -4.93 1.41 -8.12
C MET A 237 -6.19 0.58 -7.85
N ALA A 238 -6.65 0.50 -6.62
CA ALA A 238 -7.81 -0.31 -6.23
C ALA A 238 -9.14 0.42 -6.50
N GLY A 239 -10.23 -0.37 -6.55
CA GLY A 239 -11.57 0.21 -6.61
C GLY A 239 -11.91 0.94 -5.30
N ILE A 240 -11.63 0.30 -4.17
CA ILE A 240 -11.68 0.92 -2.84
C ILE A 240 -10.56 0.37 -1.95
N ASP A 241 -9.96 1.24 -1.14
CA ASP A 241 -8.97 0.89 -0.14
C ASP A 241 -9.36 1.40 1.27
N PHE A 242 -9.45 0.48 2.22
CA PHE A 242 -9.57 0.75 3.65
C PHE A 242 -8.15 0.80 4.24
N GLU A 243 -7.58 2.00 4.30
CA GLU A 243 -6.16 2.25 4.55
C GLU A 243 -5.95 3.36 5.61
N PRO A 244 -6.24 3.07 6.89
CA PRO A 244 -5.90 3.98 7.98
C PRO A 244 -4.40 4.27 7.97
N ASN A 245 -4.04 5.51 8.27
CA ASN A 245 -2.69 6.02 8.43
C ASN A 245 -2.17 5.89 9.87
N GLU A 246 -3.04 5.79 10.88
CA GLU A 246 -2.62 5.70 12.28
C GLU A 246 -3.60 4.94 13.20
N GLN A 247 -3.10 4.49 14.36
CA GLN A 247 -3.83 3.63 15.29
C GLN A 247 -5.12 4.24 15.87
N THR A 248 -5.27 5.58 15.86
CA THR A 248 -6.42 6.31 16.43
C THR A 248 -7.56 6.52 15.43
N GLU A 249 -7.36 6.14 14.17
CA GLU A 249 -8.40 6.21 13.15
C GLU A 249 -9.38 5.05 13.27
N ARG A 250 -10.59 5.25 12.75
CA ARG A 250 -11.72 4.33 12.95
C ARG A 250 -12.21 3.79 11.62
N LEU A 251 -12.55 2.50 11.60
CA LEU A 251 -13.29 1.87 10.50
C LEU A 251 -14.46 1.09 11.11
N SER A 252 -15.49 1.81 11.55
CA SER A 252 -16.57 1.24 12.37
C SER A 252 -17.93 1.43 11.72
N ASN A 253 -18.76 0.39 11.73
CA ASN A 253 -20.11 0.40 11.18
C ASN A 253 -20.15 0.90 9.73
N ILE A 254 -19.38 0.24 8.86
CA ILE A 254 -19.32 0.53 7.43
C ILE A 254 -20.05 -0.57 6.67
N VAL A 255 -21.05 -0.20 5.88
CA VAL A 255 -21.83 -1.13 5.06
C VAL A 255 -21.75 -0.72 3.59
N MET A 256 -21.42 -1.68 2.71
CA MET A 256 -21.55 -1.53 1.27
C MET A 256 -22.61 -2.50 0.76
N ARG A 257 -23.55 -2.03 -0.07
CA ARG A 257 -24.59 -2.85 -0.69
C ARG A 257 -24.61 -2.70 -2.19
N ASN A 258 -24.58 -3.83 -2.90
CA ASN A 258 -24.70 -3.90 -4.35
C ASN A 258 -23.66 -3.02 -5.09
N CYS A 259 -22.48 -2.86 -4.51
CA CYS A 259 -21.39 -2.09 -5.13
C CYS A 259 -20.58 -2.96 -6.09
N VAL A 260 -20.03 -2.34 -7.13
CA VAL A 260 -19.24 -3.02 -8.17
C VAL A 260 -17.87 -2.38 -8.28
N SER A 261 -16.83 -3.18 -8.12
CA SER A 261 -15.45 -2.79 -8.41
C SER A 261 -15.00 -3.54 -9.67
N ARG A 262 -14.63 -2.84 -10.75
CA ARG A 262 -14.29 -3.51 -12.01
C ARG A 262 -13.11 -2.90 -12.77
N ASN A 263 -12.34 -3.75 -13.44
CA ASN A 263 -11.26 -3.37 -14.36
C ASN A 263 -10.21 -2.42 -13.74
N ASN A 264 -10.06 -2.43 -12.42
CA ASN A 264 -9.03 -1.66 -11.74
C ASN A 264 -7.70 -2.41 -11.87
N VAL A 265 -6.61 -1.68 -12.15
CA VAL A 265 -5.27 -2.27 -12.26
C VAL A 265 -4.79 -2.81 -10.90
N GLY A 266 -5.35 -2.30 -9.80
CA GLY A 266 -5.18 -2.78 -8.44
C GLY A 266 -6.25 -3.78 -7.99
N ASP A 267 -6.43 -3.91 -6.68
CA ASP A 267 -7.39 -4.86 -6.11
C ASP A 267 -8.83 -4.32 -6.20
N GLY A 268 -9.82 -5.20 -6.21
CA GLY A 268 -11.22 -4.77 -6.25
C GLY A 268 -11.62 -4.07 -4.94
N PHE A 269 -11.41 -4.77 -3.83
CA PHE A 269 -11.59 -4.28 -2.47
C PHE A 269 -10.32 -4.55 -1.66
N ALA A 270 -9.65 -3.51 -1.20
CA ALA A 270 -8.42 -3.59 -0.42
C ALA A 270 -8.65 -3.20 1.04
N PHE A 271 -7.97 -3.90 1.95
CA PHE A 271 -7.95 -3.64 3.38
C PHE A 271 -6.50 -3.68 3.85
N TYR A 272 -5.88 -2.50 3.98
CA TYR A 272 -4.52 -2.35 4.49
C TYR A 272 -4.56 -1.87 5.96
N LEU A 273 -4.60 -2.81 6.90
CA LEU A 273 -4.88 -2.51 8.31
C LEU A 273 -3.62 -2.44 9.20
N HIS A 274 -2.42 -2.38 8.62
CA HIS A 274 -1.15 -2.42 9.36
C HIS A 274 -0.90 -1.23 10.29
N ASN A 275 -1.57 -0.10 10.05
CA ASN A 275 -1.44 1.09 10.91
C ASN A 275 -2.44 1.08 12.08
N LEU A 276 -3.41 0.16 12.08
CA LEU A 276 -4.21 -0.15 13.27
C LEU A 276 -3.51 -1.22 14.09
N ASN A 277 -3.93 -1.35 15.35
CA ASN A 277 -3.30 -2.26 16.29
C ASN A 277 -4.31 -2.74 17.37
N ALA A 278 -3.84 -3.49 18.36
CA ALA A 278 -4.72 -4.07 19.39
C ALA A 278 -5.48 -3.03 20.23
N ASN A 279 -4.97 -1.80 20.31
CA ASN A 279 -5.59 -0.68 21.02
C ASN A 279 -6.48 0.19 20.13
N SER A 280 -6.48 -0.05 18.82
CA SER A 280 -7.38 0.62 17.91
C SER A 280 -8.83 0.23 18.18
N HIS A 281 -9.77 1.10 17.82
CA HIS A 281 -11.17 0.74 17.84
C HIS A 281 -11.40 -0.48 16.93
N PRO A 282 -12.13 -1.52 17.38
CA PRO A 282 -12.40 -2.68 16.55
C PRO A 282 -13.02 -2.29 15.20
N VAL A 283 -12.55 -2.94 14.12
CA VAL A 283 -13.11 -2.72 12.79
C VAL A 283 -14.50 -3.35 12.69
N SER A 284 -15.39 -2.73 11.93
CA SER A 284 -16.71 -3.29 11.63
C SER A 284 -17.10 -2.88 10.22
N ILE A 285 -16.91 -3.81 9.27
CA ILE A 285 -17.12 -3.57 7.84
C ILE A 285 -17.90 -4.74 7.25
N ARG A 286 -18.94 -4.44 6.46
CA ARG A 286 -19.81 -5.44 5.86
C ARG A 286 -20.13 -5.10 4.41
N LEU A 287 -19.87 -6.04 3.50
CA LEU A 287 -20.18 -5.94 2.08
C LEU A 287 -21.29 -6.93 1.76
N GLU A 288 -22.39 -6.46 1.17
CA GLU A 288 -23.58 -7.25 0.84
C GLU A 288 -23.84 -7.17 -0.67
N GLY A 289 -23.93 -8.32 -1.35
CA GLY A 289 -24.23 -8.37 -2.78
C GLY A 289 -23.20 -7.65 -3.68
N CYS A 290 -21.99 -7.40 -3.18
CA CYS A 290 -20.96 -6.66 -3.90
C CYS A 290 -20.21 -7.54 -4.89
N ARG A 291 -19.69 -6.95 -5.97
CA ARG A 291 -19.02 -7.68 -7.06
C ARG A 291 -17.64 -7.09 -7.36
N SER A 292 -16.65 -7.95 -7.50
CA SER A 292 -15.31 -7.61 -8.01
C SER A 292 -15.11 -8.29 -9.36
N ILE A 293 -14.80 -7.55 -10.42
CA ILE A 293 -14.76 -8.07 -11.79
C ILE A 293 -13.47 -7.62 -12.50
N GLY A 294 -12.61 -8.55 -12.91
CA GLY A 294 -11.46 -8.24 -13.77
C GLY A 294 -10.38 -7.36 -13.12
N ASN A 295 -10.33 -7.30 -11.78
CA ASN A 295 -9.31 -6.57 -11.02
C ASN A 295 -8.03 -7.42 -10.84
N ARG A 296 -6.93 -6.84 -10.33
CA ARG A 296 -5.70 -7.60 -10.02
C ARG A 296 -5.96 -8.75 -9.03
N ARG A 297 -6.70 -8.48 -7.96
CA ARG A 297 -7.30 -9.49 -7.07
C ARG A 297 -8.74 -9.10 -6.77
N GLY A 298 -9.57 -10.07 -6.44
CA GLY A 298 -10.96 -9.80 -6.06
C GLY A 298 -11.04 -8.96 -4.77
N VAL A 299 -10.43 -9.49 -3.71
CA VAL A 299 -10.27 -8.90 -2.38
C VAL A 299 -8.84 -9.12 -1.89
N SER A 300 -8.25 -8.12 -1.24
CA SER A 300 -6.97 -8.22 -0.54
C SER A 300 -7.11 -7.71 0.89
N ILE A 301 -6.84 -8.55 1.88
CA ILE A 301 -6.87 -8.19 3.30
C ILE A 301 -5.49 -8.42 3.91
N SER A 302 -4.90 -7.40 4.52
CA SER A 302 -3.67 -7.55 5.30
C SER A 302 -3.80 -6.91 6.67
N VAL A 303 -3.40 -7.66 7.69
CA VAL A 303 -3.43 -7.28 9.12
C VAL A 303 -2.04 -7.46 9.72
N GLY A 304 -1.73 -6.80 10.83
CA GLY A 304 -0.50 -7.06 11.58
C GLY A 304 -0.53 -8.42 12.32
N ASN A 305 0.58 -9.16 12.29
CA ASN A 305 0.72 -10.49 12.89
C ASN A 305 1.46 -10.46 14.25
N SER A 306 0.88 -9.78 15.26
CA SER A 306 1.29 -9.90 16.66
C SER A 306 0.16 -9.43 17.57
N LYS A 307 0.21 -9.78 18.86
CA LYS A 307 -0.80 -9.35 19.84
C LYS A 307 -0.92 -7.84 19.94
N GLU A 308 0.17 -7.12 19.72
CA GLU A 308 0.21 -5.66 19.76
C GLU A 308 -0.30 -5.07 18.45
N LYS A 309 -0.05 -5.72 17.30
CA LYS A 309 -0.31 -5.16 15.95
C LYS A 309 -1.63 -5.58 15.33
N ALA A 310 -2.29 -6.63 15.81
CA ALA A 310 -3.54 -7.09 15.22
C ALA A 310 -4.72 -6.28 15.75
N VAL A 311 -5.41 -5.56 14.87
CA VAL A 311 -6.68 -4.92 15.20
C VAL A 311 -7.79 -5.98 15.35
N GLY A 312 -8.65 -5.84 16.36
CA GLY A 312 -9.83 -6.68 16.56
C GLY A 312 -11.01 -6.25 15.69
N GLY A 313 -12.16 -6.91 15.85
CA GLY A 313 -13.40 -6.57 15.14
C GLY A 313 -13.83 -7.59 14.10
N ILE A 314 -14.55 -7.16 13.07
CA ILE A 314 -15.14 -8.04 12.04
C ILE A 314 -15.18 -7.40 10.66
N ILE A 315 -14.90 -8.21 9.64
CA ILE A 315 -15.08 -7.91 8.21
C ILE A 315 -15.93 -9.02 7.61
N GLU A 316 -17.08 -8.69 7.03
CA GLU A 316 -18.01 -9.66 6.44
C GLU A 316 -18.25 -9.39 4.96
N PHE A 317 -18.27 -10.45 4.17
CA PHE A 317 -18.72 -10.46 2.78
C PHE A 317 -19.91 -11.39 2.68
N VAL A 318 -21.06 -10.89 2.25
CA VAL A 318 -22.31 -11.64 2.20
C VAL A 318 -22.90 -11.60 0.81
N ASN A 319 -23.05 -12.77 0.19
CA ASN A 319 -23.54 -12.95 -1.17
C ASN A 319 -22.73 -12.15 -2.21
N CYS A 320 -21.43 -11.98 -1.97
CA CYS A 320 -20.53 -11.26 -2.87
C CYS A 320 -19.96 -12.20 -3.96
N SER A 321 -19.54 -11.63 -5.09
CA SER A 321 -18.82 -12.36 -6.13
C SER A 321 -17.47 -11.75 -6.48
N PHE A 322 -16.49 -12.62 -6.74
CA PHE A 322 -15.13 -12.27 -7.15
C PHE A 322 -14.85 -13.00 -8.47
N GLU A 323 -14.81 -12.26 -9.56
CA GLU A 323 -14.93 -12.77 -10.93
C GLU A 323 -13.72 -12.33 -11.77
N GLY A 324 -13.06 -13.27 -12.44
CA GLY A 324 -12.12 -12.95 -13.52
C GLY A 324 -10.87 -12.18 -13.10
N SER A 325 -10.45 -12.25 -11.84
CA SER A 325 -9.27 -11.50 -11.38
C SER A 325 -7.96 -12.05 -11.96
N GLU A 326 -6.98 -11.17 -12.15
CA GLU A 326 -5.67 -11.54 -12.70
C GLU A 326 -4.92 -12.53 -11.79
N GLY A 327 -4.94 -12.29 -10.48
CA GLY A 327 -4.51 -13.19 -9.41
C GLY A 327 -5.68 -13.76 -8.62
N ALA A 328 -5.43 -14.21 -7.40
CA ALA A 328 -6.45 -14.80 -6.52
C ALA A 328 -7.72 -13.93 -6.38
N GLY A 329 -8.88 -14.59 -6.29
CA GLY A 329 -10.14 -13.94 -5.98
C GLY A 329 -10.16 -13.40 -4.55
N ILE A 330 -9.63 -14.18 -3.61
CA ILE A 330 -9.48 -13.79 -2.21
C ILE A 330 -8.01 -13.95 -1.83
N SER A 331 -7.39 -12.89 -1.31
CA SER A 331 -6.03 -12.91 -0.76
C SER A 331 -6.05 -12.36 0.67
N ILE A 332 -5.62 -13.15 1.64
CA ILE A 332 -5.54 -12.75 3.04
C ILE A 332 -4.13 -13.02 3.56
N SER A 333 -3.46 -11.97 4.03
CA SER A 333 -2.07 -12.05 4.48
C SER A 333 -1.90 -11.57 5.92
N GLN A 334 -1.04 -12.27 6.68
CA GLN A 334 -0.57 -11.88 8.01
C GLN A 334 -1.66 -11.77 9.10
N LYS A 335 -2.89 -12.25 8.84
CA LYS A 335 -4.01 -12.16 9.78
C LYS A 335 -3.94 -13.26 10.86
N PRO A 336 -3.69 -12.94 12.14
CA PRO A 336 -3.70 -13.92 13.21
C PRO A 336 -5.12 -14.31 13.65
N THR A 337 -5.23 -15.42 14.37
CA THR A 337 -6.50 -15.95 14.90
C THR A 337 -7.23 -14.98 15.83
N PHE A 338 -6.51 -14.23 16.65
CA PHE A 338 -7.07 -13.27 17.62
C PHE A 338 -7.34 -11.87 17.05
N GLY A 339 -6.97 -11.59 15.79
CA GLY A 339 -7.30 -10.33 15.12
C GLY A 339 -8.76 -10.26 14.67
N CYS A 340 -9.10 -9.25 13.86
CA CYS A 340 -10.44 -9.07 13.34
C CYS A 340 -10.95 -10.32 12.61
N ARG A 341 -12.15 -10.79 12.92
CA ARG A 341 -12.78 -11.93 12.24
C ARG A 341 -13.06 -11.59 10.78
N VAL A 342 -12.82 -12.53 9.86
CA VAL A 342 -13.14 -12.36 8.44
C VAL A 342 -14.09 -13.46 8.01
N ARG A 343 -15.28 -13.10 7.55
CA ARG A 343 -16.32 -14.05 7.15
C ARG A 343 -16.72 -13.85 5.70
N PHE A 344 -16.79 -14.93 4.94
CA PHE A 344 -17.40 -14.96 3.61
C PHE A 344 -18.64 -15.85 3.70
N ILE A 345 -19.80 -15.33 3.32
CA ILE A 345 -21.10 -16.00 3.51
C ILE A 345 -21.83 -16.02 2.18
N GLY A 346 -22.05 -17.20 1.59
CA GLY A 346 -22.70 -17.35 0.29
C GLY A 346 -21.91 -16.73 -0.87
N CYS A 347 -20.61 -16.52 -0.71
CA CYS A 347 -19.78 -15.84 -1.71
C CYS A 347 -19.38 -16.78 -2.86
N LYS A 348 -19.17 -16.19 -4.04
CA LYS A 348 -18.75 -16.90 -5.26
C LYS A 348 -17.38 -16.42 -5.73
N ILE A 349 -16.44 -17.34 -5.90
CA ILE A 349 -15.12 -17.09 -6.48
C ILE A 349 -15.13 -17.78 -7.85
N VAL A 350 -15.05 -17.02 -8.95
CA VAL A 350 -15.32 -17.53 -10.29
C VAL A 350 -14.21 -17.15 -11.25
N ASN A 351 -13.56 -18.17 -11.85
CA ASN A 351 -12.55 -18.00 -12.91
C ASN A 351 -11.48 -16.98 -12.55
N THR A 352 -10.88 -17.11 -11.36
CA THR A 352 -9.85 -16.20 -10.85
C THR A 352 -8.44 -16.75 -11.09
N ALA A 353 -7.43 -15.92 -10.83
CA ALA A 353 -6.01 -16.22 -11.08
C ALA A 353 -5.68 -16.42 -12.56
N LEU A 354 -6.33 -15.64 -13.44
CA LEU A 354 -6.24 -15.78 -14.89
C LEU A 354 -4.82 -15.53 -15.47
N LYS A 355 -3.99 -14.73 -14.80
CA LYS A 355 -2.59 -14.48 -15.17
C LYS A 355 -1.59 -15.26 -14.29
N GLN A 356 -2.07 -16.02 -13.31
CA GLN A 356 -1.25 -16.82 -12.39
C GLN A 356 -1.89 -18.22 -12.25
N VAL A 357 -1.89 -18.99 -13.33
CA VAL A 357 -2.65 -20.25 -13.43
C VAL A 357 -2.25 -21.34 -12.43
N THR A 358 -1.10 -21.22 -11.76
CA THR A 358 -0.69 -22.11 -10.67
C THR A 358 -1.20 -21.68 -9.28
N GLN A 359 -1.62 -20.42 -9.12
CA GLN A 359 -2.10 -19.86 -7.86
C GLN A 359 -3.55 -20.22 -7.61
N ALA A 360 -3.88 -20.74 -6.42
CA ALA A 360 -5.25 -21.08 -6.06
C ALA A 360 -6.21 -19.86 -6.06
N PRO A 361 -7.52 -20.06 -6.27
CA PRO A 361 -8.53 -18.99 -6.20
C PRO A 361 -8.57 -18.24 -4.86
N ILE A 362 -8.24 -18.92 -3.76
CA ILE A 362 -8.12 -18.36 -2.41
C ILE A 362 -6.67 -18.54 -1.94
N VAL A 363 -6.04 -17.45 -1.52
CA VAL A 363 -4.66 -17.46 -1.01
C VAL A 363 -4.63 -16.94 0.41
N LEU A 364 -4.04 -17.74 1.30
CA LEU A 364 -3.70 -17.37 2.66
C LEU A 364 -2.17 -17.32 2.78
N SER A 365 -1.62 -16.33 3.46
CA SER A 365 -0.17 -16.27 3.63
C SER A 365 0.27 -15.66 4.95
N SER A 366 1.40 -16.15 5.47
CA SER A 366 2.19 -15.44 6.48
C SER A 366 3.19 -14.51 5.80
N SER A 367 4.09 -13.90 6.56
CA SER A 367 5.23 -13.13 6.05
C SER A 367 6.46 -13.43 6.88
N ALA A 368 7.64 -13.14 6.32
CA ALA A 368 8.91 -13.17 7.05
C ALA A 368 8.77 -12.45 8.40
N GLY A 369 9.15 -13.13 9.50
CA GLY A 369 9.09 -12.56 10.86
C GLY A 369 7.70 -12.56 11.51
N ASN A 370 6.69 -13.18 10.91
CA ASN A 370 5.46 -13.54 11.62
C ASN A 370 5.73 -14.68 12.62
N PHE A 371 4.99 -14.68 13.73
CA PHE A 371 5.13 -15.69 14.79
C PHE A 371 3.78 -16.32 15.16
N GLU A 372 2.68 -15.72 14.73
CA GLU A 372 1.33 -16.14 15.10
C GLU A 372 0.66 -16.84 13.91
N PRO A 373 0.01 -18.01 14.12
CA PRO A 373 -0.72 -18.74 13.10
C PRO A 373 -1.69 -17.86 12.31
N ILE A 374 -1.89 -18.18 11.03
CA ILE A 374 -2.82 -17.43 10.17
C ILE A 374 -4.22 -18.00 10.33
N GLY A 375 -5.20 -17.13 10.56
CA GLY A 375 -6.61 -17.50 10.45
C GLY A 375 -7.56 -16.61 11.24
N GLY A 376 -8.58 -17.19 11.88
CA GLY A 376 -9.80 -16.47 12.27
C GLY A 376 -10.65 -16.08 11.06
N ILE A 377 -10.76 -17.02 10.12
CA ILE A 377 -11.39 -16.87 8.80
C ILE A 377 -12.47 -17.93 8.66
N GLU A 378 -13.64 -17.54 8.18
CA GLU A 378 -14.77 -18.46 8.04
C GLU A 378 -15.37 -18.33 6.64
N PHE A 379 -15.56 -19.47 5.98
CA PHE A 379 -16.28 -19.59 4.73
C PHE A 379 -17.61 -20.29 4.98
N VAL A 380 -18.73 -19.63 4.81
CA VAL A 380 -20.06 -20.22 4.99
C VAL A 380 -20.69 -20.37 3.62
N ASP A 381 -20.89 -21.60 3.18
CA ASP A 381 -21.58 -21.95 1.93
C ASP A 381 -21.05 -21.22 0.70
N CYS A 382 -19.72 -21.08 0.61
CA CYS A 382 -19.08 -20.40 -0.51
C CYS A 382 -18.83 -21.37 -1.68
N VAL A 383 -18.82 -20.83 -2.90
CA VAL A 383 -18.60 -21.58 -4.13
C VAL A 383 -17.33 -21.11 -4.81
N VAL A 384 -16.45 -22.05 -5.17
CA VAL A 384 -15.27 -21.81 -6.00
C VAL A 384 -15.50 -22.49 -7.35
N ALA A 385 -15.71 -21.72 -8.41
CA ALA A 385 -15.79 -22.23 -9.78
C ALA A 385 -14.43 -22.02 -10.45
N ASP A 386 -13.70 -23.11 -10.65
CA ASP A 386 -12.31 -23.10 -11.11
C ASP A 386 -12.00 -24.34 -11.95
N GLU A 387 -11.89 -24.15 -13.27
CA GLU A 387 -11.65 -25.22 -14.24
C GLU A 387 -10.23 -25.83 -14.14
N VAL A 388 -9.31 -25.18 -13.43
CA VAL A 388 -7.94 -25.67 -13.24
C VAL A 388 -7.90 -26.75 -12.16
N GLU A 389 -7.19 -27.85 -12.41
CA GLU A 389 -6.98 -28.93 -11.45
C GLU A 389 -5.97 -28.55 -10.35
N ARG A 390 -6.47 -27.98 -9.25
CA ARG A 390 -5.69 -27.53 -8.07
C ARG A 390 -6.54 -27.50 -6.79
N LEU A 391 -5.96 -27.16 -5.65
CA LEU A 391 -6.76 -26.93 -4.43
C LEU A 391 -7.48 -25.57 -4.50
N PRO A 392 -8.68 -25.43 -3.90
CA PRO A 392 -9.40 -24.15 -3.88
C PRO A 392 -8.73 -23.10 -3.00
N ILE A 393 -7.94 -23.54 -2.02
CA ILE A 393 -7.12 -22.71 -1.13
C ILE A 393 -5.64 -23.05 -1.38
N ALA A 394 -4.76 -22.06 -1.29
CA ALA A 394 -3.33 -22.23 -1.10
C ALA A 394 -2.89 -21.52 0.18
N TYR A 395 -1.90 -22.10 0.87
CA TYR A 395 -1.26 -21.48 2.02
C TYR A 395 0.23 -21.28 1.75
N PHE A 396 0.70 -20.04 1.90
CA PHE A 396 2.11 -19.69 1.80
C PHE A 396 2.65 -19.26 3.16
N ASP A 397 3.35 -20.18 3.81
CA ASP A 397 4.03 -19.89 5.06
C ASP A 397 5.44 -19.31 4.82
N PHE A 398 5.53 -18.00 4.61
CA PHE A 398 6.82 -17.31 4.49
C PHE A 398 7.52 -17.08 5.83
N ALA A 399 6.84 -17.28 6.95
CA ALA A 399 7.45 -17.24 8.28
C ALA A 399 8.22 -18.52 8.57
N GLY A 400 7.66 -19.65 8.15
CA GLY A 400 8.21 -20.98 8.32
C GLY A 400 7.87 -21.57 9.68
N GLY A 401 7.03 -22.61 9.67
CA GLY A 401 6.57 -23.35 10.83
C GLY A 401 5.29 -22.81 11.44
N LEU A 402 4.56 -21.97 10.69
CA LEU A 402 3.23 -21.53 11.07
C LEU A 402 2.18 -22.41 10.38
N GLU A 403 1.09 -22.62 11.09
CA GLU A 403 -0.06 -23.36 10.62
C GLU A 403 -1.24 -22.43 10.30
N LEU A 404 -2.24 -22.99 9.64
CA LEU A 404 -3.56 -22.38 9.56
C LEU A 404 -4.38 -22.83 10.75
N GLU A 405 -4.78 -21.88 11.59
CA GLU A 405 -5.65 -22.12 12.75
C GLU A 405 -6.94 -21.35 12.60
N ASP A 406 -8.06 -21.90 13.08
CA ASP A 406 -9.34 -21.17 13.08
C ASP A 406 -9.71 -20.66 11.67
N VAL A 407 -9.39 -21.46 10.66
CA VAL A 407 -9.91 -21.33 9.29
C VAL A 407 -10.97 -22.42 9.12
N THR A 408 -12.23 -22.04 8.96
CA THR A 408 -13.36 -22.97 9.11
C THR A 408 -14.44 -22.80 8.04
N GLY A 409 -15.38 -23.75 8.01
CA GLY A 409 -16.65 -23.65 7.29
C GLY A 409 -16.73 -24.51 6.03
N THR A 410 -17.54 -24.14 5.04
CA THR A 410 -17.88 -24.96 3.87
C THR A 410 -17.55 -24.28 2.54
N LEU A 411 -16.85 -25.02 1.66
CA LEU A 411 -16.57 -24.62 0.28
C LEU A 411 -17.10 -25.68 -0.69
N THR A 412 -17.78 -25.26 -1.75
CA THR A 412 -18.11 -26.14 -2.89
C THR A 412 -17.26 -25.75 -4.10
N LEU A 413 -16.36 -26.65 -4.50
CA LEU A 413 -15.56 -26.53 -5.70
C LEU A 413 -16.35 -27.07 -6.91
N VAL A 414 -16.47 -26.27 -7.96
CA VAL A 414 -17.17 -26.58 -9.20
C VAL A 414 -16.18 -26.60 -10.36
N ARG A 415 -16.20 -27.69 -11.13
CA ARG A 415 -15.37 -27.92 -12.34
C ARG A 415 -16.23 -28.51 -13.44
N GLY A 416 -16.55 -27.73 -14.46
CA GLY A 416 -17.57 -28.10 -15.44
C GLY A 416 -18.88 -28.52 -14.75
N THR A 417 -19.26 -29.79 -14.89
CA THR A 417 -20.46 -30.36 -14.25
C THR A 417 -20.19 -30.98 -12.87
N GLN A 418 -18.92 -31.19 -12.50
CA GLN A 418 -18.54 -31.80 -11.23
C GLN A 418 -18.63 -30.80 -10.09
N LYS A 419 -19.11 -31.27 -8.93
CA LYS A 419 -19.16 -30.50 -7.69
C LYS A 419 -18.55 -31.34 -6.56
N LYS A 420 -17.61 -30.75 -5.82
CA LYS A 420 -17.00 -31.35 -4.63
C LYS A 420 -17.09 -30.37 -3.46
N SER A 421 -17.76 -30.79 -2.40
CA SER A 421 -17.87 -29.99 -1.18
C SER A 421 -16.77 -30.37 -0.18
N TYR A 422 -16.21 -29.36 0.46
CA TYR A 422 -15.19 -29.47 1.48
C TYR A 422 -15.72 -28.83 2.77
N ASN A 423 -15.66 -29.59 3.86
CA ASN A 423 -15.78 -29.04 5.20
C ASN A 423 -14.38 -28.69 5.68
N ILE A 424 -14.09 -27.40 5.84
CA ILE A 424 -12.80 -26.87 6.23
C ILE A 424 -12.63 -27.10 7.74
N THR A 425 -11.87 -28.14 8.06
CA THR A 425 -11.49 -28.51 9.42
C THR A 425 -9.98 -28.44 9.60
N PRO A 426 -9.46 -28.37 10.83
CA PRO A 426 -8.02 -28.45 11.08
C PRO A 426 -7.38 -29.71 10.46
N GLN A 427 -8.09 -30.84 10.45
CA GLN A 427 -7.61 -32.09 9.85
C GLN A 427 -7.44 -31.95 8.33
N LEU A 428 -8.42 -31.36 7.64
CA LEU A 428 -8.34 -31.14 6.19
C LEU A 428 -7.25 -30.14 5.84
N LEU A 429 -7.10 -29.06 6.61
CA LEU A 429 -6.05 -28.08 6.41
C LEU A 429 -4.66 -28.68 6.60
N ASN A 430 -4.48 -29.56 7.59
CA ASN A 430 -3.23 -30.31 7.80
C ASN A 430 -2.98 -31.35 6.70
N GLU A 431 -4.03 -31.91 6.07
CA GLU A 431 -3.89 -32.77 4.90
C GLU A 431 -3.43 -31.97 3.66
N TRP A 432 -4.02 -30.80 3.45
CA TRP A 432 -3.69 -29.93 2.31
C TRP A 432 -2.34 -29.23 2.47
N PHE A 433 -2.05 -28.76 3.67
CA PHE A 433 -0.91 -27.94 4.01
C PHE A 433 -0.27 -28.50 5.29
N PRO A 434 0.36 -29.68 5.21
CA PRO A 434 1.03 -30.25 6.37
C PRO A 434 2.08 -29.26 6.88
N THR A 435 1.93 -28.83 8.13
CA THR A 435 2.84 -27.88 8.76
C THR A 435 4.26 -28.43 8.68
N GLN A 436 5.16 -27.65 8.06
CA GLN A 436 6.57 -27.96 8.11
C GLN A 436 7.04 -27.62 9.53
N ALA A 437 7.03 -28.63 10.41
CA ALA A 437 7.50 -28.49 11.78
C ALA A 437 9.00 -28.22 11.75
N PHE A 438 9.38 -26.95 11.75
CA PHE A 438 10.76 -26.56 11.95
C PHE A 438 11.12 -26.69 13.42
N LYS A 439 12.31 -27.22 13.67
CA LYS A 439 12.86 -27.32 15.00
C LYS A 439 13.07 -25.91 15.55
N ARG A 440 12.52 -25.62 16.72
CA ARG A 440 12.71 -24.32 17.38
C ARG A 440 14.09 -24.28 18.03
N PHE A 441 14.80 -23.19 17.77
CA PHE A 441 16.01 -22.83 18.50
C PHE A 441 15.77 -21.49 19.19
N PRO A 442 16.31 -21.29 20.40
CA PRO A 442 16.23 -20.01 21.05
C PRO A 442 16.88 -18.92 20.18
N LYS A 443 16.27 -17.73 20.15
CA LYS A 443 16.87 -16.57 19.51
C LYS A 443 18.18 -16.24 20.24
N PHE A 444 19.25 -16.01 19.48
CA PHE A 444 20.49 -15.53 20.04
C PHE A 444 20.38 -14.01 20.22
N GLU A 445 20.23 -13.55 21.47
CA GLU A 445 20.19 -12.12 21.78
C GLU A 445 21.59 -11.54 21.73
N LEU A 446 21.80 -10.55 20.85
CA LEU A 446 23.08 -9.83 20.76
C LEU A 446 23.20 -8.71 21.79
N GLU A 447 22.09 -8.29 22.39
CA GLU A 447 22.10 -7.21 23.38
C GLU A 447 22.89 -7.63 24.62
N GLY A 448 23.87 -6.80 25.02
CA GLY A 448 24.75 -7.08 26.15
C GLY A 448 25.87 -8.10 25.87
N VAL A 449 25.90 -8.75 24.69
CA VAL A 449 26.96 -9.70 24.34
C VAL A 449 28.20 -8.94 23.89
N LYS A 450 29.32 -9.14 24.60
CA LYS A 450 30.63 -8.64 24.17
C LYS A 450 31.18 -9.55 23.08
N LEU A 451 31.59 -8.94 21.97
CA LEU A 451 32.13 -9.62 20.80
C LEU A 451 33.61 -9.28 20.61
N GLU A 452 34.39 -10.24 20.13
CA GLU A 452 35.82 -10.11 19.83
C GLU A 452 36.17 -10.77 18.49
N PRO A 453 37.28 -10.37 17.83
CA PRO A 453 37.73 -11.03 16.62
C PRO A 453 38.10 -12.49 16.88
N LEU A 454 37.60 -13.41 16.04
CA LEU A 454 38.02 -14.81 16.09
C LEU A 454 39.48 -14.97 15.65
N PHE A 455 39.97 -14.08 14.78
CA PHE A 455 41.33 -14.06 14.26
C PHE A 455 42.03 -12.72 14.56
N PRO A 456 42.35 -12.42 15.83
CA PRO A 456 42.81 -11.09 16.27
C PRO A 456 44.19 -10.68 15.74
N SER A 457 44.98 -11.63 15.23
CA SER A 457 46.29 -11.37 14.62
C SER A 457 46.21 -10.94 13.15
N VAL A 458 45.07 -11.11 12.48
CA VAL A 458 44.92 -10.75 11.07
C VAL A 458 44.80 -9.23 10.93
N ARG A 459 45.45 -8.68 9.90
CA ARG A 459 45.40 -7.27 9.53
C ARG A 459 45.03 -7.14 8.05
N PHE A 460 44.14 -6.20 7.74
CA PHE A 460 43.55 -6.05 6.40
C PHE A 460 44.20 -4.89 5.65
N GLN A 461 45.49 -5.01 5.32
CA GLN A 461 46.27 -3.89 4.73
C GLN A 461 45.69 -3.35 3.42
N LYS A 462 45.06 -4.20 2.60
CA LYS A 462 44.38 -3.79 1.35
C LYS A 462 42.89 -3.46 1.56
N GLY A 463 42.42 -3.52 2.81
CA GLY A 463 41.02 -3.55 3.18
C GLY A 463 40.30 -4.83 2.78
N VAL A 464 39.05 -4.94 3.21
CA VAL A 464 38.14 -6.05 2.90
C VAL A 464 36.92 -5.54 2.16
N SER A 465 36.37 -6.37 1.28
CA SER A 465 35.17 -6.05 0.51
C SER A 465 34.11 -7.13 0.69
N CYS A 466 32.84 -6.75 0.66
CA CYS A 466 31.72 -7.68 0.64
C CYS A 466 30.73 -7.20 -0.41
N LYS A 467 30.28 -8.11 -1.28
CA LYS A 467 29.36 -7.77 -2.39
C LYS A 467 27.89 -7.99 -2.04
N ALA A 468 27.61 -8.34 -0.78
CA ALA A 468 26.25 -8.54 -0.31
C ALA A 468 25.41 -7.27 -0.46
N ARG A 469 24.20 -7.44 -0.98
CA ARG A 469 23.23 -6.37 -1.11
C ARG A 469 22.14 -6.60 -0.08
N LEU A 470 22.08 -5.70 0.90
CA LEU A 470 21.13 -5.78 2.00
C LEU A 470 19.98 -4.79 1.76
N ARG A 471 18.75 -5.27 1.98
CA ARG A 471 17.51 -4.49 1.82
C ARG A 471 17.13 -3.81 3.13
N GLY A 472 16.40 -2.69 3.03
CA GLY A 472 15.91 -1.96 4.20
C GLY A 472 17.03 -1.45 5.10
N GLN A 473 16.99 -1.79 6.38
CA GLN A 473 18.00 -1.44 7.35
C GLN A 473 19.19 -2.41 7.27
N ALA A 474 20.24 -2.00 6.58
CA ALA A 474 21.48 -2.75 6.46
C ALA A 474 22.37 -2.49 7.69
N GLU A 475 22.77 -3.56 8.38
CA GLU A 475 23.64 -3.47 9.55
C GLU A 475 24.95 -4.25 9.33
N PHE A 476 26.04 -3.63 9.77
CA PHE A 476 27.37 -4.20 9.72
C PHE A 476 28.09 -4.01 11.05
N MET A 477 29.02 -4.91 11.37
CA MET A 477 29.88 -4.82 12.54
C MET A 477 31.34 -4.90 12.12
N LEU A 478 32.18 -4.12 12.79
CA LEU A 478 33.63 -4.23 12.74
C LEU A 478 34.19 -4.05 14.14
N TRP A 479 35.36 -4.63 14.38
CA TRP A 479 36.09 -4.45 15.64
C TRP A 479 37.30 -3.53 15.38
N ALA A 480 37.54 -2.60 16.31
CA ALA A 480 38.68 -1.68 16.26
C ALA A 480 39.25 -1.44 17.67
N GLU A 481 40.56 -1.20 17.74
CA GLU A 481 41.23 -0.72 18.96
C GLU A 481 41.05 0.79 19.12
N LYS A 482 41.08 1.26 20.36
CA LYS A 482 41.06 2.69 20.67
C LYS A 482 42.22 3.39 19.97
N GLY A 483 41.91 4.44 19.21
CA GLY A 483 42.85 5.24 18.45
C GLY A 483 43.02 4.81 16.99
N GLU A 484 42.49 3.64 16.59
CA GLU A 484 42.54 3.22 15.19
C GLU A 484 41.64 4.08 14.30
N LYS A 485 42.13 4.37 13.09
CA LYS A 485 41.36 5.06 12.07
C LYS A 485 40.57 4.04 11.25
N VAL A 486 39.26 4.04 11.44
CA VAL A 486 38.33 3.22 10.66
C VAL A 486 37.91 4.01 9.41
N SER A 487 38.04 3.40 8.24
CA SER A 487 37.51 3.93 6.99
C SER A 487 36.71 2.85 6.27
N PHE A 488 35.58 3.22 5.67
CA PHE A 488 34.73 2.30 4.92
C PHE A 488 33.93 3.02 3.84
N THR A 489 33.44 2.25 2.87
CA THR A 489 32.66 2.75 1.74
C THR A 489 31.32 2.04 1.66
N ILE A 490 30.24 2.82 1.54
CA ILE A 490 28.89 2.31 1.28
C ILE A 490 28.46 2.70 -0.14
N MET A 491 27.92 1.72 -0.87
CA MET A 491 27.22 1.93 -2.12
C MET A 491 25.72 1.68 -1.94
N LEU A 492 24.91 2.61 -2.44
CA LEU A 492 23.48 2.40 -2.62
C LEU A 492 23.23 1.91 -4.04
N LEU A 493 22.50 0.80 -4.16
CA LEU A 493 22.13 0.21 -5.44
C LEU A 493 20.61 0.11 -5.55
N PRO A 494 20.01 0.43 -6.72
CA PRO A 494 18.57 0.48 -6.88
C PRO A 494 17.98 -0.94 -6.91
N VAL A 495 16.71 -1.04 -6.56
CA VAL A 495 15.89 -2.24 -6.77
C VAL A 495 14.89 -1.91 -7.88
N GLY A 496 14.99 -2.60 -9.01
CA GLY A 496 14.20 -2.28 -10.21
C GLY A 496 14.38 -0.83 -10.67
N LYS A 497 13.29 -0.21 -11.14
CA LYS A 497 13.25 1.17 -11.66
C LYS A 497 12.86 2.20 -10.58
N VAL A 498 13.23 1.99 -9.33
CA VAL A 498 12.84 2.85 -8.21
C VAL A 498 13.84 4.00 -8.02
N SER A 499 13.33 5.21 -7.75
CA SER A 499 14.16 6.36 -7.35
C SER A 499 14.80 6.10 -5.98
N VAL A 500 16.11 6.28 -5.89
CA VAL A 500 16.86 6.06 -4.64
C VAL A 500 17.05 7.40 -3.91
N SER A 501 16.41 7.54 -2.75
CA SER A 501 16.64 8.66 -1.84
C SER A 501 17.99 8.51 -1.11
N PRO A 502 18.60 9.61 -0.65
CA PRO A 502 19.73 9.52 0.26
C PRO A 502 19.42 8.67 1.49
N ALA A 503 20.35 7.81 1.88
CA ALA A 503 20.20 6.90 3.01
C ALA A 503 20.88 7.44 4.26
N LYS A 504 20.20 7.37 5.41
CA LYS A 504 20.80 7.74 6.69
C LYS A 504 21.86 6.72 7.08
N VAL A 505 23.04 7.21 7.45
CA VAL A 505 24.15 6.38 7.92
C VAL A 505 24.53 6.79 9.33
N GLY A 506 24.66 5.81 10.21
CA GLY A 506 25.12 6.01 11.58
C GLY A 506 26.07 4.93 12.03
N VAL A 507 26.87 5.25 13.05
CA VAL A 507 27.72 4.30 13.76
C VAL A 507 27.33 4.31 15.23
N LEU A 508 27.20 3.12 15.81
CA LEU A 508 27.08 2.95 17.25
C LEU A 508 28.43 2.46 17.77
N THR A 509 28.95 3.14 18.80
CA THR A 509 30.19 2.76 19.49
C THR A 509 29.99 1.51 20.36
N PRO A 510 31.06 0.92 20.91
CA PRO A 510 30.95 -0.18 21.88
C PRO A 510 30.05 0.15 23.09
N SER A 511 30.03 1.41 23.51
CA SER A 511 29.17 1.96 24.58
C SER A 511 27.76 2.36 24.12
N ASN A 512 27.35 2.00 22.89
CA ASN A 512 26.08 2.38 22.25
C ASN A 512 25.87 3.89 22.02
N LYS A 513 26.94 4.70 22.07
CA LYS A 513 26.86 6.11 21.67
C LYS A 513 26.66 6.21 20.16
N LYS A 514 25.75 7.06 19.73
CA LYS A 514 25.44 7.26 18.31
C LYS A 514 26.29 8.36 17.69
N LEU A 515 26.97 8.01 16.61
CA LEU A 515 27.64 8.93 15.69
C LEU A 515 26.80 9.00 14.41
N THR A 516 26.34 10.18 14.04
CA THR A 516 25.62 10.38 12.77
C THR A 516 26.61 10.78 11.70
N LEU A 517 26.57 10.11 10.56
CA LEU A 517 27.44 10.39 9.42
C LEU A 517 26.66 11.09 8.31
N ALA A 518 27.38 11.59 7.30
CA ALA A 518 26.75 12.13 6.09
C ALA A 518 25.88 11.07 5.40
N GLU A 519 24.75 11.48 4.82
CA GLU A 519 23.88 10.55 4.11
C GLU A 519 24.60 9.92 2.91
N ALA A 520 24.34 8.63 2.68
CA ALA A 520 24.82 7.96 1.48
C ALA A 520 23.95 8.37 0.30
N VAL A 521 24.58 8.75 -0.81
CA VAL A 521 23.89 9.19 -2.02
C VAL A 521 24.05 8.13 -3.11
N TYR A 522 22.98 7.90 -3.86
CA TYR A 522 22.97 6.99 -4.99
C TYR A 522 23.87 7.45 -6.15
N GLY A 523 24.41 6.50 -6.92
CA GLY A 523 25.19 6.76 -8.12
C GLY A 523 26.67 7.02 -7.86
N ARG A 524 27.14 6.87 -6.61
CA ARG A 524 28.55 6.98 -6.24
C ARG A 524 28.93 6.11 -5.05
N GLU A 525 30.23 5.96 -4.83
CA GLU A 525 30.79 5.48 -3.58
C GLU A 525 30.69 6.54 -2.49
N ASN A 526 30.21 6.16 -1.31
CA ASN A 526 30.11 7.04 -0.14
C ASN A 526 31.16 6.61 0.88
N ALA A 527 32.27 7.34 0.93
CA ALA A 527 33.39 7.07 1.83
C ALA A 527 33.18 7.75 3.18
N TYR A 528 33.46 7.00 4.25
CA TYR A 528 33.35 7.42 5.63
C TYR A 528 34.65 7.12 6.37
N SER A 529 34.95 7.93 7.38
CA SER A 529 36.02 7.61 8.33
C SER A 529 35.73 8.18 9.70
N PHE A 530 36.19 7.49 10.73
CA PHE A 530 36.20 7.96 12.12
C PHE A 530 37.40 7.37 12.86
N THR A 531 37.78 7.98 13.97
CA THR A 531 38.77 7.41 14.90
C THR A 531 38.04 6.72 16.03
N ALA A 532 38.38 5.47 16.30
CA ALA A 532 37.80 4.71 17.40
C ALA A 532 38.17 5.35 18.75
N ASP A 533 37.18 5.80 19.51
CA ASP A 533 37.33 6.38 20.85
C ASP A 533 37.44 5.32 21.96
N GLU A 534 37.01 4.10 21.67
CA GLU A 534 36.94 2.94 22.55
C GLU A 534 37.39 1.69 21.79
N GLY A 535 37.96 0.71 22.50
CA GLY A 535 38.26 -0.59 21.90
C GLY A 535 37.02 -1.47 21.93
N GLY A 536 36.62 -2.05 20.80
CA GLY A 536 35.48 -2.96 20.73
C GLY A 536 34.77 -2.98 19.38
N VAL A 537 33.52 -3.47 19.40
CA VAL A 537 32.69 -3.54 18.19
C VAL A 537 31.95 -2.24 17.95
N TYR A 538 32.13 -1.72 16.73
CA TYR A 538 31.37 -0.61 16.18
C TYR A 538 30.31 -1.18 15.23
N ARG A 539 29.06 -0.72 15.37
CA ARG A 539 27.95 -1.13 14.50
C ARG A 539 27.59 -0.01 13.53
N ILE A 540 27.75 -0.28 12.24
CA ILE A 540 27.36 0.63 11.16
C ILE A 540 25.94 0.29 10.74
N VAL A 541 25.07 1.29 10.68
CA VAL A 541 23.68 1.16 10.27
C VAL A 541 23.42 2.07 9.07
N CYS A 542 22.90 1.51 7.99
CA CYS A 542 22.47 2.23 6.81
C CYS A 542 21.01 1.90 6.49
N ASP A 543 20.12 2.89 6.62
CA ASP A 543 18.73 2.74 6.21
C ASP A 543 18.60 3.04 4.72
N ALA A 544 18.67 1.98 3.90
CA ALA A 544 18.61 2.08 2.45
C ALA A 544 17.18 2.28 1.92
N GLY A 545 16.15 2.28 2.77
CA GLY A 545 14.75 2.38 2.38
C GLY A 545 14.39 1.38 1.28
N ARG A 546 14.01 1.89 0.09
CA ARG A 546 13.63 1.07 -1.08
C ARG A 546 14.83 0.56 -1.91
N ALA A 547 16.05 0.99 -1.61
CA ALA A 547 17.26 0.54 -2.29
C ALA A 547 17.89 -0.67 -1.56
N THR A 548 19.10 -1.03 -1.96
CA THR A 548 19.99 -1.90 -1.19
C THR A 548 21.26 -1.14 -0.81
N ALA A 549 21.81 -1.45 0.36
CA ALA A 549 23.14 -1.00 0.75
C ALA A 549 24.15 -2.15 0.68
N THR A 550 25.34 -1.83 0.19
CA THR A 550 26.50 -2.70 0.17
C THR A 550 27.67 -1.94 0.79
N LEU A 551 28.31 -2.51 1.80
CA LEU A 551 29.58 -1.99 2.29
C LEU A 551 30.70 -2.60 1.42
N SER A 552 31.10 -1.84 0.39
CA SER A 552 31.96 -2.33 -0.68
C SER A 552 33.42 -2.43 -0.28
N TRP A 553 33.86 -1.68 0.75
CA TRP A 553 35.24 -1.69 1.23
C TRP A 553 35.36 -1.22 2.69
N SER A 554 36.28 -1.78 3.48
CA SER A 554 36.64 -1.33 4.83
C SER A 554 38.11 -1.57 5.16
N THR A 555 38.70 -0.72 6.00
CA THR A 555 40.04 -0.95 6.58
C THR A 555 40.08 -2.06 7.62
N HIS A 556 38.94 -2.42 8.22
CA HIS A 556 38.82 -3.41 9.29
C HIS A 556 37.95 -4.58 8.83
N GLY A 557 38.08 -5.72 9.53
CA GLY A 557 37.24 -6.88 9.27
C GLY A 557 35.76 -6.54 9.41
N LEU A 558 34.96 -6.97 8.43
CA LEU A 558 33.55 -6.64 8.33
C LEU A 558 32.69 -7.89 8.46
N CYS A 559 31.73 -7.84 9.36
CA CYS A 559 30.60 -8.76 9.41
C CYS A 559 29.30 -8.05 9.03
N ILE A 560 28.39 -8.78 8.42
CA ILE A 560 26.98 -8.42 8.28
C ILE A 560 26.27 -8.95 9.52
N VAL A 561 25.36 -8.16 10.09
CA VAL A 561 24.57 -8.57 11.26
C VAL A 561 23.09 -8.39 10.99
N ALA A 562 22.28 -9.29 11.54
CA ALA A 562 20.83 -9.17 11.53
C ALA A 562 20.31 -9.00 12.96
N SER A 563 20.36 -7.78 13.51
CA SER A 563 19.85 -7.50 14.87
C SER A 563 18.34 -7.79 14.98
N GLY A 564 17.59 -7.60 13.88
CA GLY A 564 16.18 -8.02 13.74
C GLY A 564 15.95 -9.53 13.57
N GLY A 565 17.02 -10.33 13.57
CA GLY A 565 16.96 -11.80 13.51
C GLY A 565 16.84 -12.41 12.11
N VAL A 566 16.78 -11.60 11.04
CA VAL A 566 16.70 -12.07 9.65
C VAL A 566 17.56 -11.18 8.75
N PHE A 567 18.41 -11.80 7.94
CA PHE A 567 19.11 -11.13 6.85
C PHE A 567 18.18 -11.04 5.65
N HIS A 568 18.01 -9.84 5.07
CA HIS A 568 17.23 -9.63 3.85
C HIS A 568 18.19 -9.28 2.71
N PHE A 569 18.48 -10.27 1.86
CA PHE A 569 19.38 -10.14 0.72
C PHE A 569 18.61 -9.88 -0.57
N LEU A 570 19.27 -9.22 -1.52
CA LEU A 570 18.79 -9.09 -2.90
C LEU A 570 19.87 -9.54 -3.88
N GLY A 571 19.59 -10.54 -4.71
CA GLY A 571 20.50 -10.93 -5.81
C GLY A 571 21.93 -11.22 -5.37
N THR A 572 22.10 -11.69 -4.12
CA THR A 572 23.41 -11.88 -3.48
C THR A 572 23.88 -13.31 -3.71
N GLU A 573 25.05 -13.44 -4.33
CA GLU A 573 25.79 -14.70 -4.49
C GLU A 573 27.11 -14.61 -3.72
N GLY A 574 27.61 -15.76 -3.27
CA GLY A 574 28.89 -15.83 -2.57
C GLY A 574 28.89 -16.83 -1.43
N GLU A 575 30.08 -17.05 -0.87
CA GLU A 575 30.29 -17.85 0.33
C GLU A 575 30.36 -16.92 1.54
N PHE A 576 29.57 -17.22 2.56
CA PHE A 576 29.50 -16.48 3.80
C PHE A 576 29.84 -17.41 4.96
N TYR A 577 30.66 -16.94 5.88
CA TYR A 577 31.09 -17.67 7.05
C TYR A 577 30.33 -17.21 8.29
N PHE A 578 30.18 -18.10 9.26
CA PHE A 578 29.63 -17.78 10.58
C PHE A 578 30.29 -18.65 11.65
N VAL A 579 30.27 -18.16 12.89
CA VAL A 579 30.81 -18.86 14.05
C VAL A 579 29.69 -19.60 14.77
N VAL A 580 29.96 -20.84 15.13
CA VAL A 580 29.19 -21.63 16.10
C VAL A 580 30.01 -21.70 17.38
N PRO A 581 29.66 -20.94 18.43
CA PRO A 581 30.38 -20.94 19.70
C PRO A 581 30.57 -22.33 20.31
N ALA A 582 31.61 -22.49 21.13
CA ALA A 582 31.81 -23.68 21.96
C ALA A 582 30.55 -24.05 22.77
N GLY A 583 30.32 -25.35 22.98
CA GLY A 583 29.19 -25.86 23.76
C GLY A 583 27.84 -25.96 23.02
N ILE A 584 27.70 -25.37 21.82
CA ILE A 584 26.48 -25.51 21.02
C ILE A 584 26.50 -26.85 20.28
N SER A 585 25.64 -27.78 20.71
CA SER A 585 25.52 -29.13 20.14
C SER A 585 24.61 -29.22 18.92
N GLU A 586 23.72 -28.25 18.74
CA GLU A 586 22.78 -28.24 17.62
C GLU A 586 22.36 -26.81 17.29
N PHE A 587 22.22 -26.51 16.01
CA PHE A 587 21.77 -25.21 15.52
C PHE A 587 21.02 -25.35 14.19
N GLY A 588 20.36 -24.27 13.79
CA GLY A 588 19.57 -24.21 12.56
C GLY A 588 19.97 -23.05 11.65
N ILE A 589 19.73 -23.21 10.34
CA ILE A 589 19.77 -22.13 9.37
C ILE A 589 18.51 -22.22 8.53
N LYS A 590 17.67 -21.19 8.58
CA LYS A 590 16.44 -21.12 7.81
C LYS A 590 16.59 -20.17 6.63
N VAL A 591 16.17 -20.60 5.44
CA VAL A 591 16.30 -19.84 4.19
C VAL A 591 14.99 -19.88 3.40
N TRP A 592 14.57 -18.76 2.81
CA TRP A 592 13.38 -18.67 1.94
C TRP A 592 13.49 -17.52 0.93
N GLY A 593 12.72 -17.58 -0.16
CA GLY A 593 12.56 -16.50 -1.12
C GLY A 593 11.46 -15.52 -0.70
N GLY A 594 11.43 -14.31 -1.27
CA GLY A 594 10.40 -13.32 -0.94
C GLY A 594 9.02 -13.58 -1.54
N ASN A 595 8.94 -14.42 -2.58
CA ASN A 595 7.69 -14.94 -3.14
C ASN A 595 7.93 -16.27 -3.88
N GLU A 596 6.91 -16.82 -4.55
CA GLU A 596 7.01 -18.11 -5.27
C GLU A 596 8.00 -18.10 -6.46
N ALA A 597 8.24 -16.93 -7.06
CA ALA A 597 9.16 -16.77 -8.19
C ALA A 597 10.60 -16.50 -7.73
N GLU A 598 10.76 -15.90 -6.55
CA GLU A 598 12.05 -15.59 -5.95
C GLU A 598 12.61 -16.81 -5.22
N ARG A 599 13.80 -17.24 -5.62
CA ARG A 599 14.39 -18.52 -5.19
C ARG A 599 15.89 -18.38 -4.97
N VAL A 600 16.46 -19.26 -4.15
CA VAL A 600 17.90 -19.33 -3.92
C VAL A 600 18.38 -20.78 -3.85
N LYS A 601 19.58 -21.03 -4.39
CA LYS A 601 20.33 -22.27 -4.15
C LYS A 601 21.28 -22.06 -2.98
N VAL A 602 21.26 -22.98 -2.02
CA VAL A 602 22.04 -22.91 -0.78
C VAL A 602 22.84 -24.18 -0.58
N THR A 603 24.14 -24.04 -0.34
CA THR A 603 25.03 -25.13 0.09
C THR A 603 25.57 -24.79 1.48
N LEU A 604 25.40 -25.68 2.46
CA LEU A 604 25.96 -25.55 3.80
C LEU A 604 27.22 -26.41 3.92
N ARG A 605 28.30 -25.84 4.45
CA ARG A 605 29.56 -26.55 4.73
C ARG A 605 29.94 -26.48 6.20
N ASP A 606 30.54 -27.57 6.68
CA ASP A 606 31.08 -27.68 8.02
C ASP A 606 32.43 -26.99 8.19
N ASP A 607 32.99 -27.10 9.39
CA ASP A 607 34.28 -26.55 9.78
C ASP A 607 35.49 -27.19 9.10
N ALA A 608 35.30 -28.36 8.49
CA ALA A 608 36.25 -29.00 7.59
C ALA A 608 35.98 -28.67 6.11
N SER A 609 35.11 -27.70 5.82
CA SER A 609 34.69 -27.29 4.47
C SER A 609 34.00 -28.38 3.64
N ARG A 610 33.48 -29.43 4.29
CA ARG A 610 32.71 -30.50 3.65
C ARG A 610 31.25 -30.07 3.54
N VAL A 611 30.58 -30.43 2.44
CA VAL A 611 29.16 -30.14 2.27
C VAL A 611 28.33 -30.98 3.24
N VAL A 612 27.57 -30.32 4.10
CA VAL A 612 26.65 -30.92 5.06
C VAL A 612 25.28 -31.18 4.41
N ASP A 613 24.77 -30.19 3.68
CA ASP A 613 23.50 -30.26 2.96
C ASP A 613 23.51 -29.23 1.81
N GLU A 614 22.73 -29.49 0.78
CA GLU A 614 22.53 -28.61 -0.36
C GLU A 614 21.09 -28.67 -0.83
N ARG A 615 20.49 -27.50 -1.04
CA ARG A 615 19.16 -27.37 -1.63
C ARG A 615 19.15 -26.31 -2.71
N ASP A 616 18.52 -26.66 -3.82
CA ASP A 616 18.24 -25.75 -4.93
C ASP A 616 16.79 -25.25 -4.87
N ASN A 617 16.50 -24.12 -5.52
CA ASN A 617 15.15 -23.59 -5.73
C ASN A 617 14.33 -23.31 -4.46
N ILE A 618 14.97 -22.94 -3.35
CA ILE A 618 14.29 -22.64 -2.09
C ILE A 618 13.43 -21.38 -2.28
N ALA A 619 12.11 -21.54 -2.38
CA ALA A 619 11.11 -20.46 -2.44
C ALA A 619 10.39 -20.29 -1.09
N ILE A 620 9.87 -21.40 -0.56
CA ILE A 620 9.30 -21.47 0.79
C ILE A 620 10.41 -21.80 1.80
N PRO A 621 10.21 -21.48 3.09
CA PRO A 621 11.17 -21.81 4.15
C PRO A 621 11.69 -23.24 4.09
N TYR A 622 13.01 -23.36 4.14
CA TYR A 622 13.72 -24.60 4.36
C TYR A 622 14.68 -24.42 5.54
N GLN A 623 14.75 -25.40 6.43
CA GLN A 623 15.60 -25.37 7.61
C GLN A 623 16.68 -26.44 7.52
N PHE A 624 17.93 -25.99 7.45
CA PHE A 624 19.11 -26.82 7.68
C PHE A 624 19.27 -27.02 9.19
N ILE A 625 19.33 -28.26 9.66
CA ILE A 625 19.60 -28.59 11.07
C ILE A 625 20.96 -29.30 11.13
N VAL A 626 21.87 -28.77 11.95
CA VAL A 626 23.21 -29.33 12.13
C VAL A 626 23.38 -29.77 13.57
N ARG A 627 23.87 -31.00 13.76
CA ARG A 627 24.33 -31.52 15.05
C ARG A 627 25.85 -31.61 15.05
N ARG A 628 26.47 -31.18 16.14
CA ARG A 628 27.92 -31.19 16.33
C ARG A 628 28.32 -32.33 17.25
N ASP A 629 29.26 -33.14 16.78
CA ASP A 629 29.88 -34.18 17.61
C ASP A 629 30.99 -33.60 18.51
N LYS A 630 31.65 -32.52 18.07
CA LYS A 630 32.71 -31.82 18.81
C LYS A 630 32.22 -30.47 19.32
N LEU A 631 32.16 -30.34 20.65
CA LEU A 631 31.69 -29.15 21.35
C LEU A 631 32.83 -28.28 21.92
N GLU A 632 34.06 -28.79 21.88
CA GLU A 632 35.26 -28.08 22.30
C GLU A 632 35.62 -27.02 21.27
N GLY A 633 35.73 -25.77 21.72
CA GLY A 633 36.12 -24.64 20.87
C GLY A 633 35.03 -24.16 19.91
N ASP A 634 35.28 -22.97 19.38
CA ASP A 634 34.44 -22.35 18.35
C ASP A 634 34.65 -23.05 17.01
N ALA A 635 33.56 -23.32 16.28
CA ALA A 635 33.61 -23.90 14.95
C ALA A 635 33.19 -22.87 13.90
N VAL A 636 33.82 -22.90 12.72
CA VAL A 636 33.52 -21.96 11.63
C VAL A 636 32.89 -22.69 10.46
N TYR A 637 31.61 -22.42 10.22
CA TYR A 637 30.85 -22.99 9.11
C TYR A 637 30.77 -21.98 7.96
N SER A 638 30.41 -22.45 6.77
CA SER A 638 30.08 -21.56 5.64
C SER A 638 28.77 -21.93 4.96
N ILE A 639 28.08 -20.92 4.44
CA ILE A 639 26.88 -21.03 3.64
C ILE A 639 27.11 -20.34 2.30
N ILE A 640 26.77 -21.01 1.21
CA ILE A 640 27.01 -20.54 -0.15
C ILE A 640 25.67 -20.26 -0.81
N PHE A 641 25.48 -19.03 -1.26
CA PHE A 641 24.31 -18.63 -2.05
C PHE A 641 24.67 -18.60 -3.53
N LYS A 642 23.82 -19.23 -4.35
CA LYS A 642 23.92 -19.25 -5.81
C LYS A 642 22.56 -19.00 -6.45
N ARG A 643 22.59 -18.61 -7.72
CA ARG A 643 21.40 -18.56 -8.56
C ARG A 643 20.68 -19.94 -8.57
N PRO A 644 19.35 -19.97 -8.37
CA PRO A 644 18.56 -21.19 -8.44
C PRO A 644 18.46 -21.70 -9.88
N SER A 645 18.15 -22.98 -10.08
CA SER A 645 17.91 -23.53 -11.43
C SER A 645 16.57 -23.09 -12.04
N ILE A 646 15.60 -22.68 -11.22
CA ILE A 646 14.28 -22.17 -11.61
C ILE A 646 13.96 -20.89 -10.82
N GLY A 647 13.25 -19.96 -11.46
CA GLY A 647 12.87 -18.69 -10.86
C GLY A 647 13.97 -17.64 -10.97
N VAL A 648 13.94 -16.65 -10.08
CA VAL A 648 14.90 -15.52 -10.06
C VAL A 648 15.59 -15.42 -8.70
N LEU A 649 16.88 -15.10 -8.70
CA LEU A 649 17.59 -14.73 -7.48
C LEU A 649 17.42 -13.22 -7.27
N GLU A 650 16.32 -12.83 -6.63
CA GLU A 650 16.08 -11.46 -6.18
C GLU A 650 16.00 -11.42 -4.65
N ASP A 651 14.84 -11.11 -4.08
CA ASP A 651 14.67 -11.02 -2.63
C ASP A 651 14.70 -12.43 -2.01
N PHE A 652 15.60 -12.65 -1.04
CA PHE A 652 15.62 -13.85 -0.22
C PHE A 652 16.10 -13.54 1.19
N PHE A 653 15.78 -14.44 2.11
CA PHE A 653 15.95 -14.24 3.53
C PHE A 653 16.70 -15.39 4.15
N VAL A 654 17.54 -15.07 5.13
CA VAL A 654 18.33 -16.04 5.89
C VAL A 654 18.18 -15.75 7.37
N GLN A 655 18.00 -16.78 8.17
CA GLN A 655 17.96 -16.70 9.62
C GLN A 655 18.89 -17.75 10.21
N LEU A 656 19.90 -17.31 10.98
CA LEU A 656 20.73 -18.18 11.80
C LEU A 656 20.00 -18.42 13.13
N GLN A 657 19.90 -19.68 13.56
CA GLN A 657 19.03 -20.12 14.66
C GLN A 657 19.84 -20.86 15.74
N GLY A 658 19.76 -20.38 16.98
CA GLY A 658 20.55 -20.93 18.10
C GLY A 658 22.03 -20.49 18.13
N ILE A 659 22.44 -19.62 17.22
CA ILE A 659 23.82 -19.13 17.05
C ILE A 659 23.81 -17.61 16.76
N PRO A 660 24.94 -16.90 16.93
CA PRO A 660 25.00 -15.46 16.65
C PRO A 660 24.53 -15.13 15.22
N PRO A 661 23.64 -14.13 15.02
CA PRO A 661 23.16 -13.73 13.70
C PRO A 661 24.19 -12.85 12.99
N ILE A 662 25.39 -13.39 12.78
CA ILE A 662 26.56 -12.72 12.21
C ILE A 662 27.07 -13.55 11.02
N LEU A 663 27.14 -12.92 9.84
CA LEU A 663 27.72 -13.51 8.62
C LEU A 663 28.92 -12.69 8.17
N SER A 664 29.90 -13.33 7.54
CA SER A 664 31.00 -12.60 6.88
C SER A 664 31.34 -13.14 5.51
N CYS A 665 31.68 -12.25 4.58
CA CYS A 665 32.25 -12.61 3.27
C CYS A 665 33.67 -13.21 3.37
N HIS A 666 34.38 -13.03 4.49
CA HIS A 666 35.76 -13.51 4.69
C HIS A 666 35.91 -14.15 6.06
N LYS A 667 36.40 -15.40 6.10
CA LYS A 667 36.56 -16.18 7.33
C LYS A 667 37.35 -15.42 8.41
N GLU A 668 38.41 -14.73 8.02
CA GLU A 668 39.35 -14.05 8.91
C GLU A 668 38.76 -12.81 9.60
N THR A 669 37.58 -12.36 9.18
CA THR A 669 36.92 -11.15 9.73
C THR A 669 35.84 -11.47 10.76
N LEU A 670 35.61 -12.76 11.04
CA LEU A 670 34.56 -13.21 11.93
C LEU A 670 34.74 -12.67 13.35
N LEU A 671 33.60 -12.30 13.94
CA LEU A 671 33.48 -11.96 15.35
C LEU A 671 32.83 -13.12 16.11
N LYS A 672 33.24 -13.32 17.35
CA LYS A 672 32.67 -14.32 18.25
C LYS A 672 32.28 -13.71 19.60
N PRO A 673 31.32 -14.31 20.35
CA PRO A 673 31.11 -13.98 21.75
C PRO A 673 32.39 -14.20 22.58
N SER A 674 32.77 -13.21 23.38
CA SER A 674 33.89 -13.37 24.31
C SER A 674 33.48 -14.32 25.44
N VAL A 675 34.32 -15.29 25.77
CA VAL A 675 34.12 -16.10 26.98
C VAL A 675 34.45 -15.20 28.16
N SER A 676 33.47 -14.87 29.00
CA SER A 676 33.72 -14.20 30.28
C SER A 676 34.58 -15.14 31.14
N HIS A 677 35.83 -14.75 31.37
CA HIS A 677 36.61 -15.28 32.50
C HIS A 677 36.18 -14.61 33.79
#